data_AF-A0A380RWC6-F1
#
_entry.id   AF-A0A380RWC6-F1
#
_cell.length_a   1.000
_cell.length_b   1.000
_cell.length_c   1.000
_cell.angle_alpha   90.00
_cell.angle_beta   90.00
_cell.angle_gamma   90.00
#
_symmetry.space_group_name_H-M   'P 1'
#
loop_
_entity.id
_entity.type
_entity.pdbx_description
1 polymer ?
#
loop_
_entity_poly.entity_id
_entity_poly.type
_entity_poly.pdbx_seq_one_letter_code
_entity_poly.pdbx_strand_id
1 'polypeptide(L)'
;MKMFARFVPFLLVAAMSVFTACGGDSGSNADSEEPVSSSAVKKSSSSKANSSSSKKVSSSSAKSSSSAKTSSSASNAKAIYDEKNNTMKDPRDNKTYKTVKIGDQVWMAENLNYNSGLSYCFGEEPSYKQNSHPGLCGTYGRLYKWDAATEVCPGGWHLPSKDEFETLIQTVGGSGNAGIKLKSVDGWKFEKKETVGTDEYGFTALPGGFRKEDDLSDYVTENIESYDFIGDKTEAYFWSSTEDVETSTRLDGNRILVDHAFCMSLENRYAKADIWGEPMINAMSVRCILDSKTSSNEKSSSSKANSSSSAKSSSSAKSGSSVAVPKGCKTSTKDNCEYGELVDDRDGQTYKTVKIGDQWWMAQNLNYRREAKYKNDYCYCYNNSKDKCDKFGRLYVWTAAADACPEGWHLPSTAEWKTLIDAVGGEEVAGITLKTSGWNRGGDATDAFGFSVLPAGYRDWLYQDDYYEEGYQALFWSSNEYENSSGCVYFQSVYDGANIRSGNKDDGYSVRCVMDVEPEIIEPPVIIVPEAKACKTKTKDECEYGSLTDSRDKQTYKTVKIGSQIWMAENLNFETDSSYCFNDSAKYCSKYGRLYTWAAAMDSAGVWSENGKGCGYQKTCTPTYPVQGACPSGWHLPTKAEYDTLFAAIGGSETAGEKLKSTSGWSEGGNGTDDYSFSASPAGYRFINGIYPIYSEIGYLGVLWTSTEAESDEWCDETCRRVVACNVSLTSLNDDSFVGNTGKDNAFPVRCVKN
;
A
#
# COMPACT_ATOMS: atom_id res chain seq x y z
N MET A 1 -68.60 16.10 31.67
CA MET A 1 -68.39 14.66 31.90
C MET A 1 -66.93 14.50 32.33
N LYS A 2 -66.61 14.47 33.64
CA LYS A 2 -66.34 13.25 34.46
C LYS A 2 -65.44 12.24 33.73
N MET A 3 -64.38 11.64 34.28
CA MET A 3 -63.59 11.72 35.53
C MET A 3 -62.69 10.45 35.50
N PHE A 4 -61.46 10.52 36.04
CA PHE A 4 -60.71 9.46 36.76
C PHE A 4 -60.33 8.14 36.01
N ALA A 5 -59.07 7.71 35.93
CA ALA A 5 -58.03 7.43 36.94
C ALA A 5 -58.23 6.10 37.72
N ARG A 6 -57.10 5.37 37.86
CA ARG A 6 -56.60 4.58 39.03
C ARG A 6 -56.52 3.02 38.98
N PHE A 7 -55.25 2.55 38.94
CA PHE A 7 -54.46 1.90 40.03
C PHE A 7 -54.65 0.40 40.43
N VAL A 8 -53.55 -0.40 40.23
CA VAL A 8 -52.85 -1.45 41.06
C VAL A 8 -53.53 -2.75 41.56
N PRO A 9 -52.89 -3.68 42.35
CA PRO A 9 -51.48 -4.16 42.53
C PRO A 9 -51.29 -5.71 42.75
N PHE A 10 -50.03 -6.14 43.05
CA PHE A 10 -49.49 -7.29 43.86
C PHE A 10 -48.58 -8.25 43.04
N LEU A 11 -47.42 -8.78 43.48
CA LEU A 11 -46.79 -9.21 44.75
C LEU A 11 -45.23 -9.15 44.60
N LEU A 12 -44.39 -8.60 45.50
CA LEU A 12 -43.77 -9.09 46.76
C LEU A 12 -42.59 -10.12 46.66
N VAL A 13 -41.36 -9.60 46.88
CA VAL A 13 -40.24 -10.04 47.78
C VAL A 13 -39.64 -11.45 47.70
N ALA A 14 -38.29 -11.53 47.54
CA ALA A 14 -37.36 -12.14 48.53
C ALA A 14 -35.88 -11.89 48.17
N ALA A 15 -35.12 -11.45 49.18
CA ALA A 15 -33.66 -11.39 49.21
C ALA A 15 -33.08 -12.64 49.89
N MET A 16 -31.87 -13.04 49.54
CA MET A 16 -30.98 -13.80 50.42
C MET A 16 -29.55 -13.31 50.28
N SER A 17 -28.99 -12.89 51.42
CA SER A 17 -27.58 -12.65 51.67
C SER A 17 -27.00 -13.88 52.37
N VAL A 18 -25.75 -14.25 52.07
CA VAL A 18 -24.86 -14.89 53.07
C VAL A 18 -23.48 -14.24 53.01
N PHE A 19 -23.09 -13.71 54.16
CA PHE A 19 -21.78 -13.22 54.57
C PHE A 19 -20.81 -14.37 54.87
N THR A 20 -19.52 -14.15 54.61
CA THR A 20 -18.41 -14.11 55.60
C THR A 20 -17.13 -13.74 54.83
N ALA A 21 -16.49 -12.57 54.96
CA ALA A 21 -15.96 -11.83 56.11
C ALA A 21 -14.78 -12.51 56.83
N CYS A 22 -13.59 -11.91 56.68
CA CYS A 22 -12.63 -11.45 57.70
C CYS A 22 -11.26 -11.33 57.03
N GLY A 23 -10.49 -10.26 57.13
CA GLY A 23 -10.51 -9.00 57.88
C GLY A 23 -9.16 -8.34 57.56
N GLY A 24 -9.11 -7.04 57.28
CA GLY A 24 -8.92 -5.99 58.32
C GLY A 24 -7.42 -5.89 58.62
N ASP A 25 -6.78 -4.75 58.75
CA ASP A 25 -7.13 -3.35 59.00
C ASP A 25 -5.73 -2.63 58.91
N SER A 26 -5.49 -1.33 58.82
CA SER A 26 -6.23 -0.12 59.15
C SER A 26 -5.26 1.05 58.92
N GLY A 27 -5.75 2.16 58.33
CA GLY A 27 -5.41 3.57 58.62
C GLY A 27 -3.94 4.06 58.55
N SER A 28 -3.62 5.34 58.42
CA SER A 28 -4.35 6.59 58.19
C SER A 28 -3.31 7.73 58.24
N ASN A 29 -3.51 8.76 57.41
CA ASN A 29 -3.17 10.18 57.62
C ASN A 29 -1.71 10.68 57.68
N ALA A 30 -1.45 11.59 56.72
CA ALA A 30 -1.08 13.01 56.86
C ALA A 30 0.34 13.46 57.26
N ASP A 31 0.83 14.40 56.42
CA ASP A 31 1.60 15.62 56.70
C ASP A 31 3.10 15.58 57.10
N SER A 32 3.88 16.13 56.15
CA SER A 32 4.75 17.31 56.31
C SER A 32 6.23 17.17 56.75
N GLU A 33 7.03 18.01 56.07
CA GLU A 33 8.35 18.59 56.40
C GLU A 33 9.67 17.81 56.11
N GLU A 34 10.50 18.43 55.26
CA GLU A 34 11.96 18.28 55.12
C GLU A 34 12.71 18.79 56.39
N PRO A 35 14.06 18.93 56.45
CA PRO A 35 15.22 18.31 55.76
C PRO A 35 16.09 17.55 56.82
N VAL A 36 17.30 17.01 56.65
CA VAL A 36 18.64 17.62 56.44
C VAL A 36 19.70 16.50 56.30
N SER A 37 20.76 16.86 55.57
CA SER A 37 22.00 16.16 55.22
C SER A 37 22.78 15.40 56.30
N SER A 38 23.72 14.57 55.84
CA SER A 38 25.20 14.70 55.95
C SER A 38 25.83 13.29 55.96
N SER A 39 27.01 12.95 55.46
CA SER A 39 28.18 13.63 54.92
C SER A 39 29.03 12.57 54.18
N ALA A 40 29.84 12.97 53.19
CA ALA A 40 31.31 12.91 53.27
C ALA A 40 32.01 12.57 51.94
N VAL A 41 32.66 13.63 51.44
CA VAL A 41 34.02 13.65 50.87
C VAL A 41 34.21 13.31 49.38
N LYS A 42 34.23 14.40 48.62
CA LYS A 42 34.90 14.61 47.33
C LYS A 42 36.43 14.55 47.45
N LYS A 43 37.08 14.17 46.35
CA LYS A 43 38.12 14.91 45.58
C LYS A 43 38.86 13.90 44.69
N SER A 44 39.27 14.16 43.46
CA SER A 44 39.26 15.35 42.60
C SER A 44 39.88 14.97 41.24
N SER A 45 39.36 15.56 40.14
CA SER A 45 40.06 16.18 38.99
C SER A 45 41.33 15.51 38.39
N SER A 46 41.59 15.46 37.07
CA SER A 46 41.10 16.24 35.93
C SER A 46 41.80 15.78 34.63
N SER A 47 41.09 15.99 33.52
CA SER A 47 41.54 16.50 32.21
C SER A 47 42.44 15.70 31.25
N LYS A 48 41.88 15.60 30.02
CA LYS A 48 42.47 15.74 28.67
C LYS A 48 43.09 14.52 27.96
N ALA A 49 42.30 14.07 26.98
CA ALA A 49 42.59 13.97 25.53
C ALA A 49 43.71 13.06 24.97
N ASN A 50 43.33 12.47 23.83
CA ASN A 50 44.12 11.90 22.72
C ASN A 50 44.49 10.40 22.69
N SER A 51 43.73 9.70 21.83
CA SER A 51 44.16 8.99 20.62
C SER A 51 45.22 7.88 20.68
N SER A 52 44.81 6.71 20.14
CA SER A 52 45.63 5.78 19.34
C SER A 52 46.78 5.06 20.11
N SER A 53 47.19 3.83 19.90
CA SER A 53 46.91 2.78 18.93
C SER A 53 47.67 1.52 19.43
N SER A 54 47.33 0.36 18.86
CA SER A 54 48.25 -0.75 18.56
C SER A 54 48.81 -1.61 19.71
N LYS A 55 48.28 -2.84 19.74
CA LYS A 55 48.99 -4.13 19.57
C LYS A 55 50.13 -4.54 20.52
N LYS A 56 49.93 -5.79 20.99
CA LYS A 56 50.90 -6.89 21.21
C LYS A 56 51.84 -6.68 22.41
N VAL A 57 52.11 -7.66 23.27
CA VAL A 57 52.47 -9.06 23.03
C VAL A 57 52.13 -9.93 24.26
N SER A 58 51.61 -11.12 23.94
CA SER A 58 51.75 -12.45 24.56
C SER A 58 52.68 -12.66 25.76
N SER A 59 52.34 -13.59 26.66
CA SER A 59 52.93 -14.95 26.81
C SER A 59 52.51 -15.51 28.19
N SER A 60 52.36 -16.80 28.50
CA SER A 60 52.37 -18.05 27.73
C SER A 60 52.11 -19.25 28.67
N SER A 61 51.67 -20.37 28.07
CA SER A 61 52.01 -21.79 28.38
C SER A 61 51.35 -22.44 29.62
N ALA A 62 50.91 -23.71 29.62
CA ALA A 62 51.18 -24.90 28.79
C ALA A 62 49.92 -25.83 28.78
N LYS A 63 49.47 -26.50 27.70
CA LYS A 63 50.02 -27.56 26.81
C LYS A 63 50.15 -28.97 27.43
N SER A 64 49.32 -29.91 26.96
CA SER A 64 49.68 -31.15 26.24
C SER A 64 48.43 -32.06 26.08
N SER A 65 48.17 -32.82 25.02
CA SER A 65 48.75 -32.89 23.67
C SER A 65 47.97 -33.91 22.79
N SER A 66 47.48 -33.41 21.64
CA SER A 66 47.59 -33.97 20.26
C SER A 66 47.03 -35.36 19.91
N SER A 67 46.26 -35.53 18.82
CA SER A 67 46.61 -35.20 17.41
C SER A 67 45.32 -35.22 16.57
N ALA A 68 45.09 -34.46 15.49
CA ALA A 68 45.81 -33.42 14.77
C ALA A 68 44.76 -32.51 14.10
N LYS A 69 44.95 -31.19 14.17
CA LYS A 69 44.30 -30.22 13.30
C LYS A 69 45.05 -30.19 11.97
N THR A 70 44.31 -30.30 10.87
CA THR A 70 44.71 -29.69 9.60
C THR A 70 43.77 -28.52 9.38
N SER A 71 44.29 -27.30 9.53
CA SER A 71 43.65 -26.08 9.03
C SER A 71 44.08 -25.86 7.57
N SER A 72 43.18 -25.27 6.78
CA SER A 72 43.33 -24.76 5.41
C SER A 72 43.35 -25.81 4.28
N SER A 73 42.19 -25.94 3.60
CA SER A 73 42.02 -26.26 2.15
C SER A 73 40.62 -26.81 1.79
N ALA A 74 39.71 -27.06 2.74
CA ALA A 74 38.53 -27.89 2.47
C ALA A 74 37.42 -27.26 1.60
N SER A 75 37.27 -25.92 1.49
CA SER A 75 36.19 -25.34 0.67
C SER A 75 36.39 -25.51 -0.84
N ASN A 76 37.62 -25.78 -1.30
CA ASN A 76 37.93 -25.97 -2.73
C ASN A 76 38.10 -27.44 -3.15
N ALA A 77 37.80 -28.40 -2.27
CA ALA A 77 37.88 -29.81 -2.63
C ALA A 77 36.76 -30.14 -3.63
N LYS A 78 37.15 -30.32 -4.90
CA LYS A 78 36.21 -30.53 -6.00
C LYS A 78 35.46 -31.84 -5.82
N ALA A 79 34.13 -31.76 -5.81
CA ALA A 79 33.30 -32.95 -5.75
C ALA A 79 33.50 -33.85 -6.98
N ILE A 80 33.43 -35.15 -6.76
CA ILE A 80 33.52 -36.14 -7.83
C ILE A 80 32.10 -36.42 -8.32
N TYR A 81 31.74 -35.82 -9.45
CA TYR A 81 30.47 -36.09 -10.13
C TYR A 81 30.61 -37.30 -11.07
N ASP A 82 29.77 -38.30 -10.84
CA ASP A 82 29.63 -39.49 -11.69
C ASP A 82 28.27 -39.42 -12.42
N GLU A 83 28.34 -38.95 -13.66
CA GLU A 83 27.18 -38.82 -14.55
C GLU A 83 26.53 -40.16 -14.88
N LYS A 84 27.28 -41.28 -14.87
CA LYS A 84 26.70 -42.60 -15.21
C LYS A 84 25.83 -43.13 -14.07
N ASN A 85 26.23 -42.83 -12.84
CA ASN A 85 25.53 -43.29 -11.65
C ASN A 85 24.61 -42.21 -11.06
N ASN A 86 24.55 -41.01 -11.64
CA ASN A 86 23.82 -39.85 -11.12
C ASN A 86 24.16 -39.56 -9.64
N THR A 87 25.45 -39.56 -9.31
CA THR A 87 25.92 -39.31 -7.95
C THR A 87 27.01 -38.25 -7.89
N MET A 88 27.05 -37.50 -6.80
CA MET A 88 28.13 -36.59 -6.43
C MET A 88 28.75 -37.06 -5.11
N LYS A 89 30.05 -37.32 -5.12
CA LYS A 89 30.80 -37.63 -3.89
C LYS A 89 31.52 -36.39 -3.38
N ASP A 90 31.18 -36.00 -2.16
CA ASP A 90 31.84 -34.92 -1.43
C ASP A 90 33.12 -35.46 -0.76
N PRO A 91 34.31 -35.02 -1.18
CA PRO A 91 35.58 -35.50 -0.61
C PRO A 91 35.84 -34.99 0.81
N ARG A 92 35.09 -33.98 1.29
CA ARG A 92 35.30 -33.34 2.59
C ARG A 92 34.81 -34.21 3.74
N ASP A 93 33.75 -34.98 3.51
CA ASP A 93 33.15 -35.92 4.47
C ASP A 93 32.99 -37.36 3.91
N ASN A 94 33.44 -37.61 2.67
CA ASN A 94 33.25 -38.85 1.93
C ASN A 94 31.78 -39.26 1.71
N LYS A 95 30.82 -38.36 1.93
CA LYS A 95 29.41 -38.64 1.70
C LYS A 95 29.11 -38.60 0.20
N THR A 96 28.33 -39.56 -0.26
CA THR A 96 27.87 -39.63 -1.64
C THR A 96 26.40 -39.26 -1.68
N TYR A 97 26.06 -38.25 -2.47
CA TYR A 97 24.72 -37.74 -2.67
C TYR A 97 24.20 -38.14 -4.04
N LYS A 98 22.92 -38.45 -4.13
CA LYS A 98 22.24 -38.59 -5.42
C LYS A 98 22.11 -37.22 -6.09
N THR A 99 22.07 -37.24 -7.41
CA THR A 99 21.91 -36.05 -8.24
C THR A 99 20.87 -36.33 -9.31
N VAL A 100 20.31 -35.27 -9.88
CA VAL A 100 19.34 -35.39 -10.95
C VAL A 100 19.49 -34.27 -11.95
N LYS A 101 19.28 -34.58 -13.23
CA LYS A 101 19.25 -33.58 -14.30
C LYS A 101 17.81 -33.16 -14.55
N ILE A 102 17.52 -31.87 -14.37
CA ILE A 102 16.21 -31.25 -14.62
C ILE A 102 16.43 -30.10 -15.59
N GLY A 103 15.84 -30.21 -16.78
CA GLY A 103 16.19 -29.32 -17.89
C GLY A 103 17.68 -29.45 -18.24
N ASP A 104 18.36 -28.32 -18.31
CA ASP A 104 19.80 -28.27 -18.59
C ASP A 104 20.68 -28.26 -17.33
N GLN A 105 20.08 -28.24 -16.15
CA GLN A 105 20.76 -28.12 -14.86
C GLN A 105 20.86 -29.46 -14.15
N VAL A 106 21.98 -29.69 -13.44
CA VAL A 106 22.20 -30.88 -12.61
C VAL A 106 22.15 -30.48 -11.14
N TRP A 107 21.17 -30.99 -10.42
CA TRP A 107 20.85 -30.68 -9.03
C TRP A 107 21.27 -31.81 -8.10
N MET A 108 21.60 -31.47 -6.85
CA MET A 108 21.56 -32.47 -5.77
C MET A 108 20.11 -32.95 -5.57
N ALA A 109 19.92 -34.28 -5.53
CA ALA A 109 18.64 -34.92 -5.22
C ALA A 109 18.47 -35.20 -3.71
N GLU A 110 19.50 -34.92 -2.90
CA GLU A 110 19.44 -35.01 -1.44
C GLU A 110 19.93 -33.71 -0.79
N ASN A 111 19.40 -33.36 0.38
CA ASN A 111 19.85 -32.19 1.13
C ASN A 111 21.29 -32.38 1.62
N LEU A 112 22.10 -31.33 1.53
CA LEU A 112 23.47 -31.37 2.03
C LEU A 112 23.51 -31.63 3.55
N ASN A 113 24.46 -32.45 3.99
CA ASN A 113 24.66 -32.79 5.40
C ASN A 113 26.14 -32.71 5.79
N TYR A 114 26.83 -31.70 5.27
CA TYR A 114 28.20 -31.39 5.63
C TYR A 114 28.23 -30.56 6.92
N ASN A 115 28.96 -31.00 7.94
CA ASN A 115 29.02 -30.28 9.22
C ASN A 115 29.93 -29.04 9.10
N SER A 116 29.34 -27.85 9.21
CA SER A 116 30.03 -26.55 9.25
C SER A 116 29.67 -25.76 10.52
N GLY A 117 30.45 -24.71 10.83
CA GLY A 117 30.34 -23.96 12.08
C GLY A 117 28.99 -23.25 12.33
N LEU A 118 28.24 -22.91 11.28
CA LEU A 118 26.89 -22.34 11.35
C LEU A 118 25.85 -23.28 10.72
N SER A 119 26.04 -24.59 10.95
CA SER A 119 25.09 -25.63 10.56
C SER A 119 24.51 -26.32 11.78
N TYR A 120 23.22 -26.61 11.74
CA TYR A 120 22.46 -27.19 12.84
C TYR A 120 21.96 -28.57 12.44
N CYS A 121 22.09 -29.51 13.37
CA CYS A 121 21.27 -30.69 13.31
C CYS A 121 20.03 -30.54 14.17
N PHE A 122 18.92 -31.04 13.64
CA PHE A 122 17.65 -31.13 14.33
C PHE A 122 17.81 -31.75 15.73
N GLY A 123 17.47 -30.98 16.76
CA GLY A 123 17.53 -31.41 18.17
C GLY A 123 18.89 -31.33 18.88
N GLU A 124 19.89 -30.61 18.36
CA GLU A 124 21.14 -30.28 19.09
C GLU A 124 20.95 -28.97 19.93
N GLU A 125 20.87 -29.10 21.29
CA GLU A 125 20.92 -28.13 22.44
C GLU A 125 20.65 -26.60 22.30
N PRO A 126 19.95 -25.92 23.26
CA PRO A 126 19.07 -26.39 24.33
C PRO A 126 17.61 -25.98 24.07
N SER A 127 16.93 -26.61 23.10
CA SER A 127 15.47 -26.47 22.97
C SER A 127 14.79 -27.37 24.01
N TYR A 128 14.08 -26.77 24.97
CA TYR A 128 13.41 -27.48 26.06
C TYR A 128 12.35 -28.49 25.58
N LYS A 129 12.06 -29.43 26.46
CA LYS A 129 11.24 -30.64 26.29
C LYS A 129 9.81 -30.33 25.82
N GLN A 130 9.53 -30.52 24.53
CA GLN A 130 8.26 -31.14 24.08
C GLN A 130 8.29 -31.66 22.64
N ASN A 131 9.20 -31.19 21.76
CA ASN A 131 9.24 -31.59 20.33
C ASN A 131 10.66 -31.85 19.74
N SER A 132 11.68 -32.06 20.57
CA SER A 132 13.04 -32.32 20.07
C SER A 132 13.15 -33.72 19.45
N HIS A 133 13.49 -33.77 18.15
CA HIS A 133 13.76 -35.00 17.41
C HIS A 133 15.27 -35.10 17.10
N PRO A 134 16.10 -35.52 18.07
CA PRO A 134 17.55 -35.54 17.90
C PRO A 134 17.97 -36.49 16.77
N GLY A 135 18.83 -36.02 15.87
CA GLY A 135 19.54 -36.88 14.91
C GLY A 135 18.87 -37.08 13.55
N LEU A 136 17.96 -36.20 13.13
CA LEU A 136 17.25 -36.31 11.85
C LEU A 136 18.07 -35.91 10.60
N CYS A 137 19.31 -35.43 10.76
CA CYS A 137 20.13 -34.99 9.63
C CYS A 137 20.53 -36.09 8.65
N GLY A 138 20.51 -37.35 9.09
CA GLY A 138 20.66 -38.48 8.17
C GLY A 138 19.57 -38.51 7.10
N THR A 139 18.36 -38.05 7.44
CA THR A 139 17.18 -38.07 6.56
C THR A 139 17.00 -36.72 5.86
N TYR A 140 16.98 -35.61 6.60
CA TYR A 140 16.62 -34.29 6.06
C TYR A 140 17.81 -33.40 5.72
N GLY A 141 19.04 -33.85 5.92
CA GLY A 141 20.22 -33.00 5.83
C GLY A 141 20.38 -32.06 7.03
N ARG A 142 21.37 -31.17 6.98
CA ARG A 142 21.59 -30.12 7.98
C ARG A 142 20.90 -28.83 7.54
N LEU A 143 20.57 -27.99 8.51
CA LEU A 143 20.13 -26.61 8.27
C LEU A 143 21.34 -25.68 8.39
N TYR A 144 21.46 -24.70 7.49
CA TYR A 144 22.58 -23.78 7.43
C TYR A 144 22.07 -22.35 7.53
N LYS A 145 22.74 -21.49 8.32
CA LYS A 145 22.55 -20.04 8.16
C LYS A 145 23.02 -19.61 6.78
N TRP A 146 22.52 -18.48 6.29
CA TRP A 146 22.84 -18.02 4.95
C TRP A 146 24.36 -17.86 4.72
N ASP A 147 25.08 -17.27 5.68
CA ASP A 147 26.55 -17.15 5.64
C ASP A 147 27.27 -18.49 5.48
N ALA A 148 26.76 -19.57 6.08
CA ALA A 148 27.31 -20.90 5.85
C ALA A 148 26.84 -21.48 4.53
N ALA A 149 25.58 -21.25 4.14
CA ALA A 149 25.00 -21.79 2.91
C ALA A 149 25.77 -21.33 1.66
N THR A 150 26.26 -20.08 1.63
CA THR A 150 27.02 -19.52 0.50
C THR A 150 28.39 -20.17 0.31
N GLU A 151 28.95 -20.81 1.34
CA GLU A 151 30.27 -21.45 1.30
C GLU A 151 30.22 -22.99 1.41
N VAL A 152 29.07 -23.59 1.69
CA VAL A 152 28.99 -25.01 2.06
C VAL A 152 29.00 -25.95 0.87
N CYS A 153 28.65 -25.52 -0.34
CA CYS A 153 28.70 -26.39 -1.53
C CYS A 153 30.15 -26.82 -1.87
N PRO A 154 30.40 -28.09 -2.24
CA PRO A 154 31.75 -28.54 -2.58
C PRO A 154 32.18 -27.97 -3.94
N GLY A 155 33.49 -27.83 -4.17
CA GLY A 155 33.99 -27.22 -5.41
C GLY A 155 33.45 -27.90 -6.68
N GLY A 156 33.13 -27.10 -7.70
CA GLY A 156 32.42 -27.57 -8.90
C GLY A 156 30.90 -27.59 -8.75
N TRP A 157 30.38 -27.24 -7.58
CA TRP A 157 28.96 -27.05 -7.28
C TRP A 157 28.78 -25.76 -6.50
N HIS A 158 27.67 -25.06 -6.69
CA HIS A 158 27.36 -23.82 -5.99
C HIS A 158 25.96 -23.82 -5.38
N LEU A 159 25.73 -22.86 -4.48
CA LEU A 159 24.42 -22.58 -3.92
C LEU A 159 23.56 -21.89 -5.01
N PRO A 160 22.37 -22.42 -5.35
CA PRO A 160 21.57 -21.91 -6.45
C PRO A 160 21.16 -20.46 -6.25
N SER A 161 21.21 -19.66 -7.31
CA SER A 161 20.66 -18.31 -7.33
C SER A 161 19.13 -18.32 -7.46
N LYS A 162 18.52 -17.16 -7.25
CA LYS A 162 17.07 -16.98 -7.40
C LYS A 162 16.62 -17.39 -8.81
N ASP A 163 17.34 -16.92 -9.82
CA ASP A 163 17.06 -17.19 -11.24
C ASP A 163 17.16 -18.69 -11.57
N GLU A 164 18.04 -19.43 -10.90
CA GLU A 164 18.17 -20.88 -11.10
C GLU A 164 17.01 -21.66 -10.48
N PHE A 165 16.50 -21.22 -9.33
CA PHE A 165 15.25 -21.76 -8.78
C PHE A 165 14.04 -21.38 -9.65
N GLU A 166 13.97 -20.16 -10.18
CA GLU A 166 12.92 -19.76 -11.12
C GLU A 166 12.96 -20.63 -12.40
N THR A 167 14.16 -20.87 -12.93
CA THR A 167 14.39 -21.75 -14.09
C THR A 167 13.94 -23.18 -13.79
N LEU A 168 14.25 -23.71 -12.61
CA LEU A 168 13.78 -25.02 -12.16
C LEU A 168 12.25 -25.09 -12.12
N ILE A 169 11.60 -24.12 -11.47
CA ILE A 169 10.13 -24.04 -11.33
C ILE A 169 9.47 -23.96 -12.72
N GLN A 170 10.00 -23.15 -13.63
CA GLN A 170 9.48 -23.04 -14.99
C GLN A 170 9.66 -24.36 -15.78
N THR A 171 10.83 -24.98 -15.67
CA THR A 171 11.15 -26.24 -16.37
C THR A 171 10.20 -27.37 -15.98
N VAL A 172 9.78 -27.43 -14.71
CA VAL A 172 8.87 -28.49 -14.24
C VAL A 172 7.39 -28.18 -14.47
N GLY A 173 7.07 -27.02 -15.07
CA GLY A 173 5.73 -26.64 -15.49
C GLY A 173 5.05 -25.59 -14.61
N GLY A 174 5.81 -24.76 -13.90
CA GLY A 174 5.30 -23.68 -13.05
C GLY A 174 5.07 -24.10 -11.58
N SER A 175 4.73 -23.11 -10.75
CA SER A 175 4.74 -23.22 -9.27
C SER A 175 3.90 -24.38 -8.71
N GLY A 176 2.65 -24.55 -9.16
CA GLY A 176 1.80 -25.66 -8.71
C GLY A 176 2.30 -27.04 -9.16
N ASN A 177 2.90 -27.13 -10.35
CA ASN A 177 3.52 -28.38 -10.79
C ASN A 177 4.81 -28.66 -10.00
N ALA A 178 5.63 -27.66 -9.75
CA ALA A 178 6.84 -27.78 -8.94
C ALA A 178 6.52 -28.24 -7.51
N GLY A 179 5.49 -27.66 -6.89
CA GLY A 179 5.03 -27.99 -5.54
C GLY A 179 4.44 -29.39 -5.36
N ILE A 180 4.23 -30.14 -6.45
CA ILE A 180 3.86 -31.56 -6.45
C ILE A 180 5.04 -32.42 -6.92
N LYS A 181 5.63 -32.07 -8.06
CA LYS A 181 6.54 -32.94 -8.83
C LYS A 181 7.98 -32.96 -8.30
N LEU A 182 8.36 -31.98 -7.48
CA LEU A 182 9.68 -31.93 -6.85
C LEU A 182 9.70 -32.54 -5.43
N LYS A 183 8.53 -32.67 -4.79
CA LYS A 183 8.42 -33.25 -3.44
C LYS A 183 8.59 -34.76 -3.48
N SER A 184 9.20 -35.30 -2.42
CA SER A 184 9.23 -36.74 -2.16
C SER A 184 7.82 -37.33 -2.12
N VAL A 185 7.73 -38.60 -2.50
CA VAL A 185 6.46 -39.35 -2.50
C VAL A 185 5.88 -39.59 -1.10
N ASP A 186 6.73 -39.55 -0.07
CA ASP A 186 6.39 -39.81 1.32
C ASP A 186 7.00 -38.77 2.27
N GLY A 187 6.52 -38.76 3.52
CA GLY A 187 7.08 -37.96 4.61
C GLY A 187 6.34 -36.66 4.94
N TRP A 188 5.36 -36.23 4.13
CA TRP A 188 4.60 -34.98 4.29
C TRP A 188 3.29 -35.18 5.09
N LYS A 189 2.89 -34.23 5.95
CA LYS A 189 1.64 -34.28 6.75
C LYS A 189 0.49 -33.57 6.04
N PHE A 190 -0.76 -34.01 6.28
CA PHE A 190 -2.00 -33.55 5.61
C PHE A 190 -2.12 -33.98 4.13
N GLU A 191 -1.95 -35.27 3.87
CA GLU A 191 -2.09 -35.87 2.54
C GLU A 191 -3.54 -35.77 2.03
N LYS A 192 -3.90 -34.67 1.37
CA LYS A 192 -4.96 -34.74 0.35
C LYS A 192 -4.35 -35.45 -0.85
N LYS A 193 -5.10 -36.35 -1.49
CA LYS A 193 -4.61 -37.13 -2.66
C LYS A 193 -3.99 -36.24 -3.75
N GLU A 194 -4.46 -35.01 -3.87
CA GLU A 194 -4.05 -34.02 -4.87
C GLU A 194 -2.76 -33.26 -4.52
N THR A 195 -2.31 -33.30 -3.26
CA THR A 195 -1.10 -32.59 -2.80
C THR A 195 0.06 -33.53 -2.48
N VAL A 196 -0.13 -34.84 -2.63
CA VAL A 196 0.93 -35.85 -2.45
C VAL A 196 2.04 -35.59 -3.47
N GLY A 197 3.29 -35.54 -3.00
CA GLY A 197 4.44 -35.39 -3.88
C GLY A 197 4.56 -36.56 -4.84
N THR A 198 4.95 -36.31 -6.10
CA THR A 198 5.12 -37.37 -7.10
C THR A 198 6.58 -37.69 -7.41
N ASP A 199 7.49 -36.81 -6.99
CA ASP A 199 8.93 -36.87 -7.30
C ASP A 199 9.25 -37.22 -8.77
N GLU A 200 8.42 -36.73 -9.71
CA GLU A 200 8.52 -37.06 -11.14
C GLU A 200 9.88 -36.71 -11.75
N TYR A 201 10.55 -35.71 -11.17
CA TYR A 201 11.85 -35.23 -11.61
C TYR A 201 13.01 -35.72 -10.74
N GLY A 202 12.78 -36.58 -9.74
CA GLY A 202 13.82 -37.13 -8.87
C GLY A 202 14.56 -36.08 -8.02
N PHE A 203 13.91 -34.94 -7.74
CA PHE A 203 14.45 -33.89 -6.88
C PHE A 203 14.33 -34.29 -5.40
N THR A 204 13.37 -35.14 -5.04
CA THR A 204 13.21 -35.74 -3.71
C THR A 204 13.28 -34.72 -2.57
N ALA A 205 12.49 -33.65 -2.65
CA ALA A 205 12.39 -32.69 -1.55
C ALA A 205 11.62 -33.29 -0.37
N LEU A 206 12.29 -33.42 0.77
CA LEU A 206 11.71 -33.84 2.05
C LEU A 206 11.27 -32.61 2.86
N PRO A 207 10.23 -32.71 3.71
CA PRO A 207 9.73 -31.60 4.52
C PRO A 207 10.62 -31.31 5.72
N GLY A 208 11.82 -30.82 5.44
CA GLY A 208 12.85 -30.54 6.44
C GLY A 208 12.62 -29.23 7.22
N GLY A 209 11.64 -28.41 6.82
CA GLY A 209 11.35 -27.13 7.46
C GLY A 209 12.55 -26.19 7.53
N PHE A 210 12.60 -25.38 8.58
CA PHE A 210 13.69 -24.43 8.88
C PHE A 210 13.83 -24.20 10.39
N ARG A 211 14.90 -23.52 10.79
CA ARG A 211 15.13 -23.07 12.17
C ARG A 211 15.07 -21.55 12.20
N LYS A 212 14.18 -21.03 13.05
CA LYS A 212 14.05 -19.59 13.30
C LYS A 212 14.92 -19.19 14.49
N GLU A 213 15.64 -18.08 14.36
CA GLU A 213 16.43 -17.49 15.44
C GLU A 213 15.86 -16.08 15.66
N ASP A 214 15.07 -15.90 16.72
CA ASP A 214 14.29 -14.67 16.91
C ASP A 214 15.17 -13.41 16.87
N ASP A 215 14.70 -12.40 16.13
CA ASP A 215 15.36 -11.11 15.98
C ASP A 215 15.26 -10.29 17.27
N LEU A 216 16.41 -9.76 17.69
CA LEU A 216 16.68 -9.03 18.91
C LEU A 216 16.26 -7.54 18.85
N SER A 217 15.37 -7.16 17.93
CA SER A 217 14.99 -5.76 17.74
C SER A 217 13.83 -5.28 18.63
N ASP A 218 13.02 -6.21 19.17
CA ASP A 218 11.96 -5.89 20.14
C ASP A 218 12.13 -6.69 21.44
N TYR A 219 12.20 -5.98 22.57
CA TYR A 219 12.27 -6.48 23.96
C TYR A 219 13.65 -6.83 24.53
N VAL A 220 14.28 -5.80 25.11
CA VAL A 220 14.96 -5.97 26.40
C VAL A 220 13.88 -6.37 27.42
N THR A 221 13.67 -7.66 27.64
CA THR A 221 13.37 -8.29 28.94
C THR A 221 13.12 -9.80 28.76
N GLU A 222 14.09 -10.58 29.25
CA GLU A 222 13.97 -11.95 29.80
C GLU A 222 13.31 -13.07 28.95
N ASN A 223 14.18 -14.01 28.52
CA ASN A 223 13.93 -15.37 27.97
C ASN A 223 13.72 -15.48 26.45
N ILE A 224 14.83 -15.62 25.71
CA ILE A 224 14.85 -15.94 24.27
C ILE A 224 14.86 -17.46 24.11
N GLU A 225 13.86 -18.01 23.42
CA GLU A 225 13.69 -19.45 23.18
C GLU A 225 13.81 -19.75 21.68
N SER A 226 14.89 -20.40 21.24
CA SER A 226 15.03 -20.86 19.85
C SER A 226 14.14 -22.10 19.58
N TYR A 227 13.32 -22.07 18.53
CA TYR A 227 12.42 -23.17 18.16
C TYR A 227 12.75 -23.76 16.77
N ASP A 228 12.97 -25.07 16.70
CA ASP A 228 13.19 -25.82 15.45
C ASP A 228 11.82 -26.16 14.80
N PHE A 229 11.52 -25.64 13.60
CA PHE A 229 10.28 -25.94 12.86
C PHE A 229 10.45 -27.17 11.96
N ILE A 230 10.54 -28.37 12.57
CA ILE A 230 10.28 -29.64 11.86
C ILE A 230 8.82 -30.07 12.06
N GLY A 231 8.12 -29.43 13.00
CA GLY A 231 6.99 -29.99 13.75
C GLY A 231 5.75 -30.35 12.92
N ASP A 232 5.57 -29.72 11.75
CA ASP A 232 4.38 -29.97 10.94
C ASP A 232 4.60 -30.78 9.68
N LYS A 233 5.84 -31.08 9.25
CA LYS A 233 6.12 -31.84 8.00
C LYS A 233 5.31 -31.34 6.79
N THR A 234 5.02 -30.05 6.75
CA THR A 234 4.20 -29.42 5.71
C THR A 234 5.02 -28.65 4.70
N GLU A 235 6.29 -28.37 4.99
CA GLU A 235 7.10 -27.39 4.26
C GLU A 235 8.56 -27.85 4.13
N ALA A 236 9.21 -27.48 3.02
CA ALA A 236 10.64 -27.60 2.81
C ALA A 236 11.21 -26.28 2.31
N TYR A 237 12.34 -25.83 2.88
CA TYR A 237 12.99 -24.57 2.54
C TYR A 237 14.42 -24.78 2.05
N PHE A 238 14.79 -24.09 0.98
CA PHE A 238 16.11 -24.18 0.34
C PHE A 238 16.70 -22.78 0.13
N TRP A 239 17.88 -22.53 0.67
CA TRP A 239 18.53 -21.23 0.51
C TRP A 239 18.92 -20.95 -0.94
N SER A 240 18.77 -19.68 -1.33
CA SER A 240 19.40 -19.12 -2.52
C SER A 240 20.67 -18.35 -2.17
N SER A 241 21.61 -18.26 -3.11
CA SER A 241 22.77 -17.37 -3.04
C SER A 241 22.43 -15.90 -3.33
N THR A 242 21.19 -15.57 -3.70
CA THR A 242 20.76 -14.21 -4.00
C THR A 242 20.25 -13.50 -2.75
N GLU A 243 20.87 -12.36 -2.40
CA GLU A 243 20.39 -11.46 -1.33
C GLU A 243 19.07 -10.79 -1.71
N ASP A 244 18.18 -10.59 -0.74
CA ASP A 244 16.98 -9.77 -0.86
C ASP A 244 17.23 -8.39 -0.25
N VAL A 245 17.74 -7.49 -1.09
CA VAL A 245 18.12 -6.13 -0.69
C VAL A 245 16.88 -5.26 -0.44
N GLU A 246 15.71 -5.64 -0.96
CA GLU A 246 14.46 -4.88 -0.83
C GLU A 246 13.78 -5.12 0.52
N THR A 247 13.84 -6.35 1.05
CA THR A 247 13.28 -6.67 2.38
C THR A 247 14.28 -6.50 3.53
N SER A 248 15.56 -6.27 3.22
CA SER A 248 16.60 -5.99 4.23
C SER A 248 16.39 -4.64 4.91
N THR A 249 16.32 -4.61 6.24
CA THR A 249 16.03 -3.39 7.01
C THR A 249 17.31 -2.59 7.30
N ARG A 250 17.33 -1.28 7.02
CA ARG A 250 18.52 -0.41 7.21
C ARG A 250 18.21 0.79 8.10
N LEU A 251 19.00 0.98 9.16
CA LEU A 251 19.07 2.23 9.93
C LEU A 251 20.07 3.19 9.27
N ASP A 252 19.58 4.40 8.97
CA ASP A 252 20.35 5.57 8.60
C ASP A 252 21.30 5.37 7.41
N GLY A 253 20.87 4.58 6.42
CA GLY A 253 21.52 4.47 5.12
C GLY A 253 22.87 3.74 5.10
N ASN A 254 23.37 3.21 6.22
CA ASN A 254 24.65 2.48 6.28
C ASN A 254 24.77 1.41 7.37
N ARG A 255 23.73 1.18 8.20
CA ARG A 255 23.77 0.14 9.25
C ARG A 255 22.57 -0.80 9.08
N ILE A 256 22.84 -2.05 8.76
CA ILE A 256 21.80 -3.06 8.50
C ILE A 256 21.30 -3.61 9.84
N LEU A 257 19.98 -3.66 10.03
CA LEU A 257 19.28 -4.24 11.17
C LEU A 257 19.11 -5.75 10.99
N VAL A 258 18.54 -6.18 9.86
CA VAL A 258 18.34 -7.59 9.50
C VAL A 258 18.55 -7.78 7.99
N ASP A 259 19.55 -8.56 7.62
CA ASP A 259 19.80 -8.96 6.23
C ASP A 259 18.86 -10.10 5.82
N HIS A 260 18.34 -10.04 4.59
CA HIS A 260 17.49 -11.08 4.00
C HIS A 260 18.11 -11.69 2.76
N ALA A 261 17.82 -12.97 2.50
CA ALA A 261 18.17 -13.65 1.27
C ALA A 261 16.96 -14.39 0.71
N PHE A 262 16.92 -14.60 -0.59
CA PHE A 262 15.88 -15.43 -1.19
C PHE A 262 16.01 -16.89 -0.75
N CYS A 263 14.88 -17.56 -0.57
CA CYS A 263 14.79 -19.00 -0.45
C CYS A 263 13.68 -19.54 -1.33
N MET A 264 13.77 -20.81 -1.73
CA MET A 264 12.65 -21.54 -2.34
C MET A 264 11.95 -22.35 -1.26
N SER A 265 10.62 -22.24 -1.17
CA SER A 265 9.77 -23.08 -0.33
C SER A 265 8.94 -24.05 -1.18
N LEU A 266 8.69 -25.25 -0.64
CA LEU A 266 7.70 -26.19 -1.16
C LEU A 266 6.67 -26.47 -0.08
N GLU A 267 5.40 -26.18 -0.35
CA GLU A 267 4.33 -26.24 0.64
C GLU A 267 3.30 -27.32 0.34
N ASN A 268 2.94 -28.10 1.35
CA ASN A 268 2.01 -29.21 1.20
C ASN A 268 0.55 -28.79 1.15
N ARG A 269 0.19 -27.69 1.83
CA ARG A 269 -1.20 -27.24 1.94
C ARG A 269 -1.78 -26.84 0.58
N TYR A 270 -0.95 -26.21 -0.24
CA TYR A 270 -1.34 -25.65 -1.53
C TYR A 270 -0.64 -26.32 -2.71
N ALA A 271 0.25 -27.27 -2.43
CA ALA A 271 1.06 -27.97 -3.43
C ALA A 271 1.80 -27.00 -4.36
N LYS A 272 2.41 -25.98 -3.76
CA LYS A 272 3.01 -24.82 -4.44
C LYS A 272 4.51 -24.74 -4.16
N ALA A 273 5.25 -24.17 -5.12
CA ALA A 273 6.65 -23.80 -4.97
C ALA A 273 6.80 -22.28 -5.07
N ASP A 274 7.29 -21.64 -4.03
CA ASP A 274 7.40 -20.18 -3.96
C ASP A 274 8.85 -19.74 -3.73
N ILE A 275 9.19 -18.52 -4.14
CA ILE A 275 10.50 -17.91 -3.90
C ILE A 275 10.27 -16.55 -3.24
N TRP A 276 10.91 -16.33 -2.09
CA TRP A 276 10.69 -15.14 -1.25
C TRP A 276 11.86 -14.87 -0.31
N GLY A 277 11.95 -13.66 0.23
CA GLY A 277 13.04 -13.20 1.09
C GLY A 277 12.87 -13.59 2.56
N GLU A 278 13.93 -14.13 3.15
CA GLU A 278 13.95 -14.62 4.53
C GLU A 278 15.17 -14.09 5.31
N PRO A 279 15.04 -13.78 6.62
CA PRO A 279 16.15 -13.32 7.44
C PRO A 279 17.34 -14.29 7.38
N MET A 280 18.53 -13.79 7.05
CA MET A 280 19.76 -14.57 6.95
C MET A 280 20.19 -15.24 8.28
N ILE A 281 19.63 -14.78 9.40
CA ILE A 281 19.82 -15.36 10.73
C ILE A 281 19.14 -16.73 10.89
N ASN A 282 18.10 -17.01 10.08
CA ASN A 282 17.43 -18.31 10.03
C ASN A 282 18.34 -19.37 9.41
N ALA A 283 18.06 -20.65 9.68
CA ALA A 283 18.78 -21.76 9.06
C ALA A 283 17.86 -22.67 8.24
N MET A 284 18.24 -22.94 6.99
CA MET A 284 17.45 -23.71 6.01
C MET A 284 18.29 -24.79 5.32
N SER A 285 17.64 -25.69 4.57
CA SER A 285 18.36 -26.73 3.84
C SER A 285 19.13 -26.16 2.64
N VAL A 286 20.17 -26.87 2.19
CA VAL A 286 20.95 -26.52 1.00
C VAL A 286 20.89 -27.63 -0.04
N ARG A 287 20.68 -27.23 -1.29
CA ARG A 287 20.71 -28.05 -2.50
C ARG A 287 21.70 -27.44 -3.47
N CYS A 288 22.86 -28.07 -3.69
CA CYS A 288 23.84 -27.52 -4.62
C CYS A 288 23.51 -27.88 -6.07
N ILE A 289 23.92 -27.01 -7.00
CA ILE A 289 23.82 -27.19 -8.45
C ILE A 289 25.22 -27.28 -9.06
N LEU A 290 25.40 -28.14 -10.08
CA LEU A 290 26.69 -28.34 -10.75
C LEU A 290 27.07 -27.13 -11.61
N ASP A 291 28.31 -26.65 -11.49
CA ASP A 291 28.81 -25.53 -12.30
C ASP A 291 28.80 -25.89 -13.80
N SER A 292 28.23 -25.02 -14.62
CA SER A 292 28.31 -25.16 -16.08
C SER A 292 29.78 -25.15 -16.54
N LYS A 293 30.20 -26.13 -17.34
CA LYS A 293 31.57 -26.20 -17.88
C LYS A 293 31.85 -24.94 -18.72
N THR A 294 32.71 -24.06 -18.22
CA THR A 294 33.26 -22.95 -19.00
C THR A 294 34.16 -23.49 -20.11
N SER A 295 33.69 -23.44 -21.36
CA SER A 295 34.56 -23.61 -22.53
C SER A 295 35.20 -22.27 -22.89
N SER A 296 36.52 -22.19 -22.75
CA SER A 296 37.35 -21.12 -23.31
C SER A 296 37.19 -21.03 -24.84
N ASN A 297 37.03 -19.81 -25.34
CA ASN A 297 37.00 -19.42 -26.75
C ASN A 297 38.10 -20.07 -27.61
N GLU A 298 37.73 -20.58 -28.79
CA GLU A 298 38.48 -20.37 -30.04
C GLU A 298 37.53 -20.29 -31.25
N LYS A 299 37.80 -19.30 -32.12
CA LYS A 299 37.14 -19.07 -33.41
C LYS A 299 37.45 -20.20 -34.41
N SER A 300 36.48 -20.56 -35.25
CA SER A 300 36.75 -20.99 -36.63
C SER A 300 35.50 -20.90 -37.51
N SER A 301 35.74 -20.47 -38.73
CA SER A 301 34.83 -20.12 -39.83
C SER A 301 34.19 -21.30 -40.57
N SER A 302 33.01 -21.05 -41.16
CA SER A 302 32.74 -21.12 -42.62
C SER A 302 31.50 -21.90 -43.10
N SER A 303 30.83 -21.28 -44.08
CA SER A 303 30.12 -21.84 -45.25
C SER A 303 28.63 -22.24 -45.20
N LYS A 304 27.82 -21.31 -45.75
CA LYS A 304 26.89 -21.40 -46.91
C LYS A 304 25.74 -22.43 -47.00
N ALA A 305 24.63 -21.85 -47.50
CA ALA A 305 23.62 -22.36 -48.45
C ALA A 305 22.43 -23.15 -47.87
N ASN A 306 21.20 -23.10 -48.39
CA ASN A 306 20.39 -22.20 -49.23
C ASN A 306 18.97 -22.82 -49.29
N SER A 307 18.00 -22.12 -49.90
CA SER A 307 16.69 -22.60 -50.44
C SER A 307 15.55 -22.83 -49.42
N SER A 308 14.49 -21.99 -49.38
CA SER A 308 13.34 -21.80 -50.32
C SER A 308 12.38 -23.01 -50.29
N SER A 309 11.06 -22.91 -50.14
CA SER A 309 10.05 -22.12 -50.89
C SER A 309 8.66 -22.55 -50.36
N SER A 310 7.70 -21.63 -50.15
CA SER A 310 6.46 -21.44 -50.95
C SER A 310 5.40 -22.55 -50.82
N ALA A 311 4.08 -22.37 -50.86
CA ALA A 311 3.16 -21.24 -50.80
C ALA A 311 1.71 -21.80 -50.84
N LYS A 312 0.76 -21.05 -50.24
CA LYS A 312 -0.60 -20.72 -50.71
C LYS A 312 -1.78 -21.72 -50.75
N SER A 313 -2.90 -21.13 -50.32
CA SER A 313 -4.27 -21.12 -50.90
C SER A 313 -5.27 -22.18 -50.40
N SER A 314 -6.56 -21.93 -50.20
CA SER A 314 -7.42 -20.73 -50.13
C SER A 314 -8.88 -21.20 -49.92
N SER A 315 -9.72 -20.36 -49.29
CA SER A 315 -11.16 -20.11 -49.59
C SER A 315 -12.19 -21.23 -49.33
N SER A 316 -13.41 -21.02 -48.81
CA SER A 316 -14.18 -19.81 -48.45
C SER A 316 -15.61 -20.18 -47.98
N ALA A 317 -16.16 -19.41 -47.02
CA ALA A 317 -17.55 -18.85 -46.94
C ALA A 317 -18.77 -19.80 -46.75
N LYS A 318 -19.90 -19.46 -46.08
CA LYS A 318 -20.50 -18.22 -45.50
C LYS A 318 -21.72 -18.65 -44.63
N SER A 319 -22.17 -17.95 -43.58
CA SER A 319 -23.20 -16.86 -43.54
C SER A 319 -23.84 -16.88 -42.13
N GLY A 320 -24.29 -15.83 -41.43
CA GLY A 320 -24.45 -14.37 -41.62
C GLY A 320 -24.94 -13.79 -40.26
N SER A 321 -24.65 -12.55 -39.87
CA SER A 321 -25.45 -11.36 -40.18
C SER A 321 -24.58 -10.13 -39.88
N SER A 322 -24.39 -9.25 -40.86
CA SER A 322 -23.42 -8.15 -40.79
C SER A 322 -24.03 -6.87 -40.23
N VAL A 323 -23.71 -6.55 -38.99
CA VAL A 323 -23.63 -5.15 -38.54
C VAL A 323 -22.53 -4.48 -39.37
N ALA A 324 -22.80 -3.28 -39.92
CA ALA A 324 -21.79 -2.55 -40.68
C ALA A 324 -20.69 -2.08 -39.72
N VAL A 325 -19.58 -2.82 -39.66
CA VAL A 325 -18.42 -2.51 -38.81
C VAL A 325 -17.80 -1.19 -39.27
N PRO A 326 -17.63 -0.20 -38.39
CA PRO A 326 -16.95 1.05 -38.70
C PRO A 326 -15.55 0.80 -39.25
N LYS A 327 -15.18 1.53 -40.31
CA LYS A 327 -13.88 1.36 -40.98
C LYS A 327 -12.77 1.94 -40.10
N GLY A 328 -11.94 1.07 -39.52
CA GLY A 328 -10.80 1.48 -38.70
C GLY A 328 -9.75 2.31 -39.46
N CYS A 329 -8.97 3.09 -38.70
CA CYS A 329 -7.92 3.98 -39.20
C CYS A 329 -6.60 3.26 -39.53
N LYS A 330 -6.43 2.00 -39.09
CA LYS A 330 -5.21 1.19 -39.25
C LYS A 330 -5.48 -0.10 -40.01
N THR A 331 -4.51 -0.49 -40.83
CA THR A 331 -4.46 -1.73 -41.61
C THR A 331 -3.04 -2.29 -41.61
N SER A 332 -2.83 -3.49 -42.17
CA SER A 332 -1.51 -4.11 -42.28
C SER A 332 -0.49 -3.32 -43.12
N THR A 333 -0.92 -2.34 -43.92
CA THR A 333 -0.04 -1.59 -44.84
C THR A 333 -0.08 -0.07 -44.66
N LYS A 334 -1.02 0.44 -43.86
CA LYS A 334 -1.23 1.87 -43.64
C LYS A 334 -1.83 2.12 -42.27
N ASP A 335 -1.25 3.05 -41.54
CA ASP A 335 -1.75 3.54 -40.25
C ASP A 335 -2.04 5.04 -40.38
N ASN A 336 -3.33 5.39 -40.32
CA ASN A 336 -3.83 6.75 -40.37
C ASN A 336 -4.52 7.14 -39.06
N CYS A 337 -4.30 6.39 -37.97
CA CYS A 337 -4.88 6.75 -36.68
C CYS A 337 -4.24 8.03 -36.15
N GLU A 338 -5.04 8.84 -35.48
CA GLU A 338 -4.57 10.05 -34.82
C GLU A 338 -3.96 9.65 -33.47
N TYR A 339 -2.64 9.78 -33.36
CA TYR A 339 -1.89 9.43 -32.15
C TYR A 339 -1.35 10.68 -31.46
N GLY A 340 -1.15 10.55 -30.16
CA GLY A 340 -0.43 11.50 -29.33
C GLY A 340 0.52 10.77 -28.38
N GLU A 341 1.09 11.53 -27.46
CA GLU A 341 1.92 11.03 -26.38
C GLU A 341 1.46 11.65 -25.06
N LEU A 342 1.53 10.86 -24.00
CA LEU A 342 1.31 11.24 -22.62
C LEU A 342 2.61 10.99 -21.88
N VAL A 343 3.20 12.04 -21.29
CA VAL A 343 4.32 11.89 -20.36
C VAL A 343 3.74 11.90 -18.95
N ASP A 344 3.96 10.84 -18.20
CA ASP A 344 3.57 10.78 -16.79
C ASP A 344 4.67 11.43 -15.94
N ASP A 345 4.42 12.64 -15.45
CA ASP A 345 5.42 13.42 -14.70
C ASP A 345 5.83 12.76 -13.37
N ARG A 346 5.05 11.78 -12.89
CA ARG A 346 5.31 11.08 -11.62
C ARG A 346 6.46 10.08 -11.74
N ASP A 347 6.68 9.49 -12.91
CA ASP A 347 7.75 8.51 -13.15
C ASP A 347 8.55 8.73 -14.45
N GLY A 348 8.19 9.75 -15.24
CA GLY A 348 8.82 10.09 -16.52
C GLY A 348 8.49 9.12 -17.66
N GLN A 349 7.59 8.15 -17.47
CA GLN A 349 7.20 7.19 -18.50
C GLN A 349 6.36 7.89 -19.58
N THR A 350 6.74 7.72 -20.85
CA THR A 350 5.94 8.18 -21.99
C THR A 350 5.08 7.06 -22.54
N TYR A 351 3.77 7.30 -22.61
CA TYR A 351 2.76 6.40 -23.16
C TYR A 351 2.22 6.95 -24.48
N LYS A 352 2.05 6.07 -25.46
CA LYS A 352 1.34 6.40 -26.70
C LYS A 352 -0.16 6.53 -26.43
N THR A 353 -0.81 7.51 -27.06
CA THR A 353 -2.25 7.75 -26.97
C THR A 353 -2.89 7.72 -28.35
N VAL A 354 -4.19 7.45 -28.45
CA VAL A 354 -4.93 7.36 -29.71
C VAL A 354 -6.33 7.94 -29.57
N LYS A 355 -6.81 8.65 -30.59
CA LYS A 355 -8.18 9.14 -30.65
C LYS A 355 -9.12 8.12 -31.30
N ILE A 356 -10.19 7.72 -30.60
CA ILE A 356 -11.20 6.78 -31.10
C ILE A 356 -12.59 7.38 -30.83
N GLY A 357 -13.35 7.60 -31.91
CA GLY A 357 -14.52 8.46 -31.84
C GLY A 357 -14.11 9.85 -31.40
N ASP A 358 -14.74 10.36 -30.34
CA ASP A 358 -14.44 11.67 -29.76
C ASP A 358 -13.52 11.58 -28.52
N GLN A 359 -13.12 10.37 -28.11
CA GLN A 359 -12.33 10.14 -26.90
C GLN A 359 -10.85 9.90 -27.20
N TRP A 360 -9.97 10.49 -26.40
CA TRP A 360 -8.54 10.18 -26.40
C TRP A 360 -8.26 9.10 -25.37
N TRP A 361 -7.61 8.02 -25.79
CA TRP A 361 -7.33 6.86 -24.96
C TRP A 361 -5.83 6.59 -24.89
N MET A 362 -5.34 6.09 -23.75
CA MET A 362 -4.03 5.45 -23.74
C MET A 362 -4.06 4.24 -24.70
N ALA A 363 -3.06 4.16 -25.58
CA ALA A 363 -2.84 3.01 -26.48
C ALA A 363 -1.98 1.92 -25.80
N GLN A 364 -1.41 2.21 -24.64
CA GLN A 364 -0.66 1.28 -23.79
C GLN A 364 -1.29 1.20 -22.40
N ASN A 365 -1.13 0.05 -21.74
CA ASN A 365 -1.58 -0.09 -20.36
C ASN A 365 -0.67 0.72 -19.44
N LEU A 366 -1.24 1.29 -18.39
CA LEU A 366 -0.49 2.06 -17.38
C LEU A 366 0.53 1.17 -16.67
N ASN A 367 1.74 1.70 -16.43
CA ASN A 367 2.85 1.01 -15.76
C ASN A 367 3.39 1.80 -14.55
N TYR A 368 2.64 2.79 -14.08
CA TYR A 368 3.01 3.63 -12.94
C TYR A 368 3.10 2.80 -11.65
N ARG A 369 4.29 2.77 -11.04
CA ARG A 369 4.51 2.14 -9.73
C ARG A 369 4.20 3.17 -8.64
N ARG A 370 3.05 3.00 -7.99
CA ARG A 370 2.71 3.76 -6.78
C ARG A 370 3.22 3.06 -5.52
N GLU A 371 3.47 3.84 -4.48
CA GLU A 371 3.63 3.32 -3.13
C GLU A 371 2.25 2.96 -2.56
N ALA A 372 2.12 1.78 -1.96
CA ALA A 372 0.85 1.35 -1.38
C ALA A 372 0.56 2.15 -0.11
N LYS A 373 -0.54 2.90 -0.10
CA LYS A 373 -0.96 3.67 1.08
C LYS A 373 -1.58 2.77 2.16
N TYR A 374 -2.18 1.66 1.75
CA TYR A 374 -2.90 0.71 2.61
C TYR A 374 -2.68 -0.74 2.17
N LYS A 375 -3.12 -1.69 3.02
CA LYS A 375 -2.96 -3.14 2.83
C LYS A 375 -3.61 -3.71 1.56
N ASN A 376 -4.42 -2.94 0.82
CA ASN A 376 -5.05 -3.36 -0.43
C ASN A 376 -4.81 -2.35 -1.57
N ASP A 377 -3.81 -1.47 -1.48
CA ASP A 377 -3.51 -0.41 -2.48
C ASP A 377 -2.32 -0.80 -3.37
N TYR A 378 -2.33 -2.02 -3.90
CA TYR A 378 -1.18 -2.60 -4.60
C TYR A 378 -1.34 -2.59 -6.12
N CYS A 379 -0.18 -2.52 -6.79
CA CYS A 379 -0.05 -2.77 -8.21
C CYS A 379 1.06 -3.78 -8.45
N TYR A 380 0.83 -4.71 -9.36
CA TYR A 380 1.65 -5.88 -9.58
C TYR A 380 2.11 -5.94 -11.03
N CYS A 381 3.31 -6.47 -11.24
CA CYS A 381 3.63 -7.02 -12.55
C CYS A 381 3.00 -8.40 -12.65
N TYR A 382 2.54 -8.80 -13.84
CA TYR A 382 2.10 -10.18 -14.03
C TYR A 382 3.23 -11.15 -13.63
N ASN A 383 2.94 -12.12 -12.76
CA ASN A 383 3.95 -13.01 -12.15
C ASN A 383 5.12 -12.28 -11.48
N ASN A 384 4.90 -11.05 -10.99
CA ASN A 384 5.94 -10.19 -10.41
C ASN A 384 7.16 -9.94 -11.34
N SER A 385 7.01 -10.16 -12.65
CA SER A 385 8.10 -10.05 -13.62
C SER A 385 8.17 -8.65 -14.22
N LYS A 386 9.31 -7.97 -14.07
CA LYS A 386 9.53 -6.64 -14.66
C LYS A 386 9.30 -6.64 -16.17
N ASP A 387 9.80 -7.66 -16.89
CA ASP A 387 9.60 -7.79 -18.33
C ASP A 387 8.12 -7.86 -18.71
N LYS A 388 7.28 -8.44 -17.84
CA LYS A 388 5.83 -8.48 -18.02
C LYS A 388 5.20 -7.11 -17.76
N CYS A 389 5.67 -6.35 -16.77
CA CYS A 389 5.29 -4.94 -16.61
C CYS A 389 5.67 -4.10 -17.84
N ASP A 390 6.89 -4.24 -18.34
CA ASP A 390 7.37 -3.50 -19.52
C ASP A 390 6.55 -3.85 -20.77
N LYS A 391 6.11 -5.12 -20.89
CA LYS A 391 5.32 -5.62 -22.02
C LYS A 391 3.82 -5.29 -21.90
N PHE A 392 3.24 -5.48 -20.72
CA PHE A 392 1.79 -5.50 -20.51
C PHE A 392 1.26 -4.37 -19.63
N GLY A 393 2.13 -3.54 -19.05
CA GLY A 393 1.79 -2.65 -17.95
C GLY A 393 1.55 -3.40 -16.63
N ARG A 394 1.14 -2.66 -15.62
CA ARG A 394 0.82 -3.19 -14.28
C ARG A 394 -0.63 -3.65 -14.21
N LEU A 395 -0.85 -4.60 -13.30
CA LEU A 395 -2.15 -5.02 -12.82
C LEU A 395 -2.42 -4.34 -11.49
N TYR A 396 -3.46 -3.52 -11.42
CA TYR A 396 -3.81 -2.73 -10.25
C TYR A 396 -4.96 -3.42 -9.53
N VAL A 397 -4.90 -3.45 -8.20
CA VAL A 397 -6.11 -3.66 -7.39
C VAL A 397 -7.05 -2.48 -7.62
N TRP A 398 -8.37 -2.66 -7.52
CA TRP A 398 -9.31 -1.60 -7.93
C TRP A 398 -9.10 -0.29 -7.17
N THR A 399 -8.84 -0.34 -5.87
CA THR A 399 -8.47 0.81 -5.03
C THR A 399 -7.26 1.56 -5.58
N ALA A 400 -6.21 0.82 -5.97
CA ALA A 400 -5.02 1.38 -6.59
C ALA A 400 -5.29 1.93 -7.99
N ALA A 401 -6.21 1.32 -8.73
CA ALA A 401 -6.61 1.74 -10.07
C ALA A 401 -7.42 3.05 -10.05
N ALA A 402 -8.25 3.26 -9.01
CA ALA A 402 -9.15 4.40 -8.88
C ALA A 402 -8.42 5.75 -8.90
N ASP A 403 -7.18 5.79 -8.42
CA ASP A 403 -6.31 6.97 -8.42
C ASP A 403 -4.97 6.71 -9.15
N ALA A 404 -4.91 5.72 -10.06
CA ALA A 404 -3.68 5.40 -10.80
C ALA A 404 -3.40 6.36 -11.97
N CYS A 405 -4.44 6.89 -12.62
CA CYS A 405 -4.26 7.70 -13.84
C CYS A 405 -3.58 9.04 -13.55
N PRO A 406 -2.70 9.52 -14.45
CA PRO A 406 -2.04 10.82 -14.28
C PRO A 406 -3.02 11.98 -14.51
N GLU A 407 -2.62 13.19 -14.12
CA GLU A 407 -3.46 14.40 -14.26
C GLU A 407 -3.92 14.62 -15.71
N GLY A 408 -5.19 15.02 -15.89
CA GLY A 408 -5.86 15.16 -17.20
C GLY A 408 -6.31 13.83 -17.83
N TRP A 409 -6.19 12.73 -17.08
CA TRP A 409 -6.63 11.40 -17.46
C TRP A 409 -7.29 10.73 -16.26
N HIS A 410 -8.30 9.90 -16.50
CA HIS A 410 -8.99 9.21 -15.43
C HIS A 410 -9.25 7.73 -15.75
N LEU A 411 -9.61 6.98 -14.70
CA LEU A 411 -10.04 5.59 -14.83
C LEU A 411 -11.43 5.55 -15.49
N PRO A 412 -11.59 4.97 -16.70
CA PRO A 412 -12.82 5.12 -17.46
C PRO A 412 -14.04 4.47 -16.78
N SER A 413 -15.18 5.12 -16.85
CA SER A 413 -16.46 4.55 -16.44
C SER A 413 -16.94 3.49 -17.45
N THR A 414 -17.89 2.64 -17.03
CA THR A 414 -18.57 1.67 -17.90
C THR A 414 -19.32 2.35 -19.04
N ALA A 415 -19.76 3.60 -18.86
CA ALA A 415 -20.38 4.40 -19.92
C ALA A 415 -19.36 4.82 -21.00
N GLU A 416 -18.15 5.16 -20.61
CA GLU A 416 -17.07 5.53 -21.55
C GLU A 416 -16.52 4.31 -22.27
N TRP A 417 -16.34 3.21 -21.54
CA TRP A 417 -16.04 1.91 -22.15
C TRP A 417 -17.12 1.50 -23.15
N LYS A 418 -18.40 1.71 -22.83
CA LYS A 418 -19.50 1.46 -23.76
C LYS A 418 -19.43 2.36 -25.00
N THR A 419 -19.12 3.64 -24.82
CA THR A 419 -18.95 4.61 -25.91
C THR A 419 -17.85 4.16 -26.87
N LEU A 420 -16.69 3.73 -26.35
CA LEU A 420 -15.60 3.15 -27.14
C LEU A 420 -16.06 1.90 -27.91
N ILE A 421 -16.71 0.96 -27.23
CA ILE A 421 -17.19 -0.31 -27.82
C ILE A 421 -18.17 -0.04 -28.97
N ASP A 422 -19.13 0.87 -28.75
CA ASP A 422 -20.13 1.25 -29.76
C ASP A 422 -19.45 1.96 -30.95
N ALA A 423 -18.44 2.81 -30.71
CA ALA A 423 -17.67 3.51 -31.76
C ALA A 423 -16.88 2.57 -32.69
N VAL A 424 -16.48 1.39 -32.20
CA VAL A 424 -15.73 0.39 -33.01
C VAL A 424 -16.59 -0.71 -33.61
N GLY A 425 -17.91 -0.61 -33.49
CA GLY A 425 -18.88 -1.52 -34.14
C GLY A 425 -19.68 -2.41 -33.20
N GLY A 426 -19.60 -2.18 -31.88
CA GLY A 426 -20.41 -2.85 -30.86
C GLY A 426 -19.74 -4.08 -30.23
N GLU A 427 -20.39 -4.60 -29.18
CA GLU A 427 -19.86 -5.64 -28.29
C GLU A 427 -19.45 -6.93 -29.02
N GLU A 428 -20.15 -7.33 -30.10
CA GLU A 428 -19.85 -8.57 -30.83
C GLU A 428 -18.57 -8.50 -31.69
N VAL A 429 -18.07 -7.30 -31.98
CA VAL A 429 -16.97 -7.08 -32.94
C VAL A 429 -15.78 -6.35 -32.33
N ALA A 430 -15.97 -5.66 -31.20
CA ALA A 430 -14.93 -4.87 -30.54
C ALA A 430 -13.66 -5.67 -30.21
N GLY A 431 -13.76 -6.98 -29.96
CA GLY A 431 -12.60 -7.84 -29.76
C GLY A 431 -11.75 -7.98 -31.03
N ILE A 432 -12.35 -8.19 -32.20
CA ILE A 432 -11.61 -8.25 -33.49
C ILE A 432 -10.87 -6.93 -33.77
N THR A 433 -11.51 -5.81 -33.50
CA THR A 433 -11.04 -4.49 -33.94
C THR A 433 -10.07 -3.82 -32.96
N LEU A 434 -10.09 -4.17 -31.67
CA LEU A 434 -9.23 -3.58 -30.64
C LEU A 434 -8.05 -4.49 -30.23
N LYS A 435 -8.16 -5.82 -30.37
CA LYS A 435 -7.07 -6.75 -30.01
C LYS A 435 -5.89 -6.65 -30.97
N THR A 436 -4.68 -6.77 -30.42
CA THR A 436 -3.44 -7.01 -31.18
C THR A 436 -3.32 -8.47 -31.62
N SER A 437 -2.40 -8.75 -32.55
CA SER A 437 -1.92 -10.11 -32.81
C SER A 437 -1.11 -10.66 -31.63
N GLY A 438 -1.16 -11.96 -31.36
CA GLY A 438 -0.37 -12.61 -30.30
C GLY A 438 -1.20 -13.27 -29.19
N TRP A 439 -2.52 -13.35 -29.38
CA TRP A 439 -3.42 -14.10 -28.50
C TRP A 439 -3.36 -15.60 -28.83
N ASN A 440 -3.26 -16.43 -27.80
CA ASN A 440 -3.32 -17.87 -27.92
C ASN A 440 -4.71 -18.28 -28.42
N ARG A 441 -4.78 -18.99 -29.56
CA ARG A 441 -6.05 -19.41 -30.18
C ARG A 441 -6.98 -18.25 -30.61
N GLY A 442 -6.48 -17.00 -30.66
CA GLY A 442 -7.25 -15.84 -31.10
C GLY A 442 -7.11 -15.61 -32.60
N GLY A 443 -8.21 -15.82 -33.34
CA GLY A 443 -8.31 -15.47 -34.77
C GLY A 443 -8.35 -13.96 -35.02
N ASP A 444 -8.42 -13.57 -36.30
CA ASP A 444 -8.77 -12.30 -36.97
C ASP A 444 -8.54 -10.92 -36.26
N ALA A 445 -7.80 -10.84 -35.16
CA ALA A 445 -7.48 -9.60 -34.46
C ALA A 445 -6.70 -8.65 -35.38
N THR A 446 -7.21 -7.43 -35.55
CA THR A 446 -6.71 -6.48 -36.54
C THR A 446 -6.08 -5.23 -35.94
N ASP A 447 -6.38 -4.90 -34.68
CA ASP A 447 -6.05 -3.61 -34.06
C ASP A 447 -6.37 -2.41 -34.99
N ALA A 448 -7.53 -2.46 -35.64
CA ALA A 448 -7.90 -1.52 -36.70
C ALA A 448 -8.03 -0.05 -36.23
N PHE A 449 -8.07 0.18 -34.92
CA PHE A 449 -8.16 1.51 -34.31
C PHE A 449 -6.90 1.91 -33.52
N GLY A 450 -5.84 1.09 -33.52
CA GLY A 450 -4.58 1.41 -32.85
C GLY A 450 -4.64 1.38 -31.31
N PHE A 451 -5.72 0.86 -30.72
CA PHE A 451 -5.92 0.77 -29.28
C PHE A 451 -5.01 -0.27 -28.63
N SER A 452 -4.60 -1.31 -29.35
CA SER A 452 -3.59 -2.27 -28.93
C SER A 452 -3.91 -3.05 -27.63
N VAL A 453 -5.03 -3.78 -27.58
CA VAL A 453 -5.29 -4.69 -26.43
C VAL A 453 -4.34 -5.88 -26.46
N LEU A 454 -3.60 -6.07 -25.36
CA LEU A 454 -2.69 -7.19 -25.12
C LEU A 454 -3.31 -8.19 -24.14
N PRO A 455 -3.07 -9.50 -24.30
CA PRO A 455 -3.62 -10.53 -23.41
C PRO A 455 -2.81 -10.64 -22.12
N ALA A 456 -2.89 -9.60 -21.30
CA ALA A 456 -2.12 -9.46 -20.06
C ALA A 456 -2.57 -10.43 -18.94
N GLY A 457 -3.71 -11.09 -19.09
CA GLY A 457 -4.31 -11.88 -18.02
C GLY A 457 -4.81 -11.01 -16.86
N TYR A 458 -4.89 -11.60 -15.67
CA TYR A 458 -5.24 -10.91 -14.43
C TYR A 458 -4.62 -11.60 -13.21
N ARG A 459 -4.67 -10.93 -12.07
CA ARG A 459 -4.35 -11.50 -10.76
C ARG A 459 -5.65 -11.74 -9.99
N ASP A 460 -5.87 -12.94 -9.47
CA ASP A 460 -7.06 -13.29 -8.70
C ASP A 460 -6.73 -13.28 -7.20
N TRP A 461 -7.48 -12.51 -6.42
CA TRP A 461 -7.29 -12.44 -4.97
C TRP A 461 -7.84 -13.66 -4.22
N LEU A 462 -8.96 -14.24 -4.67
CA LEU A 462 -9.67 -15.29 -3.93
C LEU A 462 -8.91 -16.62 -3.90
N TYR A 463 -7.95 -16.81 -4.81
CA TYR A 463 -7.17 -18.03 -4.95
C TYR A 463 -5.66 -17.76 -4.86
N GLN A 464 -5.20 -17.38 -3.67
CA GLN A 464 -3.77 -17.26 -3.31
C GLN A 464 -2.98 -16.23 -4.14
N ASP A 465 -3.62 -15.14 -4.57
CA ASP A 465 -2.93 -14.03 -5.25
C ASP A 465 -2.22 -14.42 -6.56
N ASP A 466 -2.73 -15.45 -7.23
CA ASP A 466 -2.11 -16.06 -8.41
C ASP A 466 -2.53 -15.35 -9.71
N TYR A 467 -1.74 -15.56 -10.77
CA TYR A 467 -1.90 -14.89 -12.06
C TYR A 467 -2.41 -15.85 -13.13
N TYR A 468 -3.46 -15.44 -13.82
CA TYR A 468 -4.18 -16.32 -14.73
C TYR A 468 -4.31 -15.72 -16.14
N GLU A 469 -4.45 -16.63 -17.11
CA GLU A 469 -4.93 -16.34 -18.46
C GLU A 469 -4.04 -15.40 -19.31
N GLU A 470 -2.74 -15.29 -19.01
CA GLU A 470 -1.78 -14.67 -19.94
C GLU A 470 -1.87 -15.33 -21.33
N GLY A 471 -2.00 -14.49 -22.36
CA GLY A 471 -2.17 -14.96 -23.74
C GLY A 471 -3.61 -15.32 -24.10
N TYR A 472 -4.53 -15.44 -23.15
CA TYR A 472 -5.92 -15.83 -23.40
C TYR A 472 -6.95 -14.76 -23.05
N GLN A 473 -6.67 -13.89 -22.08
CA GLN A 473 -7.62 -12.87 -21.60
C GLN A 473 -6.94 -11.50 -21.39
N ALA A 474 -7.75 -10.45 -21.44
CA ALA A 474 -7.38 -9.11 -20.99
C ALA A 474 -8.55 -8.49 -20.23
N LEU A 475 -8.26 -7.92 -19.06
CA LEU A 475 -9.23 -7.27 -18.20
C LEU A 475 -8.79 -5.86 -17.88
N PHE A 476 -9.74 -4.93 -17.92
CA PHE A 476 -9.51 -3.52 -17.62
C PHE A 476 -10.46 -3.04 -16.55
N TRP A 477 -9.95 -2.30 -15.57
CA TRP A 477 -10.79 -1.69 -14.55
C TRP A 477 -11.67 -0.57 -15.11
N SER A 478 -12.83 -0.41 -14.47
CA SER A 478 -13.67 0.77 -14.59
C SER A 478 -13.79 1.48 -13.23
N SER A 479 -14.10 2.77 -13.25
CA SER A 479 -14.39 3.56 -12.05
C SER A 479 -15.75 3.28 -11.40
N ASN A 480 -16.65 2.54 -12.06
CA ASN A 480 -17.97 2.22 -11.49
C ASN A 480 -17.88 1.19 -10.34
N GLU A 481 -18.06 1.67 -9.12
CA GLU A 481 -18.03 0.86 -7.91
C GLU A 481 -19.39 0.24 -7.57
N TYR A 482 -19.39 -1.03 -7.15
CA TYR A 482 -20.52 -1.74 -6.52
C TYR A 482 -20.10 -2.22 -5.13
N GLU A 483 -21.03 -2.71 -4.29
CA GLU A 483 -20.73 -3.07 -2.89
C GLU A 483 -19.45 -3.92 -2.72
N ASN A 484 -19.36 -5.08 -3.39
CA ASN A 484 -18.21 -6.01 -3.30
C ASN A 484 -17.48 -6.24 -4.64
N SER A 485 -17.71 -5.40 -5.64
CA SER A 485 -17.13 -5.57 -6.98
C SER A 485 -17.03 -4.22 -7.68
N SER A 486 -16.31 -4.17 -8.79
CA SER A 486 -16.27 -2.99 -9.66
C SER A 486 -16.49 -3.37 -11.10
N GLY A 487 -16.95 -2.43 -11.93
CA GLY A 487 -17.05 -2.64 -13.37
C GLY A 487 -15.68 -2.98 -13.97
N CYS A 488 -15.66 -3.93 -14.91
CA CYS A 488 -14.48 -4.25 -15.70
C CYS A 488 -14.87 -4.60 -17.14
N VAL A 489 -13.95 -4.33 -18.08
CA VAL A 489 -14.09 -4.74 -19.48
C VAL A 489 -13.24 -5.96 -19.74
N TYR A 490 -13.82 -6.92 -20.45
CA TYR A 490 -13.29 -8.25 -20.61
C TYR A 490 -13.18 -8.66 -22.08
N PHE A 491 -11.97 -9.05 -22.48
CA PHE A 491 -11.64 -9.60 -23.79
C PHE A 491 -11.14 -11.04 -23.65
N GLN A 492 -11.51 -11.89 -24.61
CA GLN A 492 -11.07 -13.29 -24.67
C GLN A 492 -10.46 -13.61 -26.02
N SER A 493 -9.56 -14.60 -26.03
CA SER A 493 -8.93 -15.11 -27.25
C SER A 493 -9.93 -15.64 -28.27
N VAL A 494 -10.81 -16.56 -27.86
CA VAL A 494 -11.71 -17.30 -28.76
C VAL A 494 -13.00 -16.56 -29.13
N TYR A 495 -13.25 -15.39 -28.53
CA TYR A 495 -14.42 -14.58 -28.82
C TYR A 495 -14.03 -13.28 -29.51
N ASP A 496 -14.91 -12.85 -30.40
CA ASP A 496 -14.72 -11.67 -31.24
C ASP A 496 -15.21 -10.38 -30.57
N GLY A 497 -15.84 -10.51 -29.41
CA GLY A 497 -16.44 -9.42 -28.68
C GLY A 497 -15.68 -8.91 -27.46
N ALA A 498 -16.20 -7.82 -26.90
CA ALA A 498 -15.78 -7.22 -25.63
C ALA A 498 -17.02 -7.07 -24.72
N ASN A 499 -16.92 -7.52 -23.47
CA ASN A 499 -18.05 -7.49 -22.55
C ASN A 499 -17.74 -6.62 -21.32
N ILE A 500 -18.72 -5.85 -20.87
CA ILE A 500 -18.67 -5.16 -19.58
C ILE A 500 -19.30 -6.06 -18.52
N ARG A 501 -18.60 -6.29 -17.41
CA ARG A 501 -19.05 -7.13 -16.30
C ARG A 501 -18.59 -6.56 -14.96
N SER A 502 -18.96 -7.19 -13.85
CA SER A 502 -18.40 -6.90 -12.54
C SER A 502 -17.19 -7.82 -12.26
N GLY A 503 -16.12 -7.30 -11.67
CA GLY A 503 -14.95 -8.03 -11.17
C GLY A 503 -14.72 -7.77 -9.69
N ASN A 504 -14.04 -8.69 -9.01
CA ASN A 504 -13.74 -8.54 -7.58
C ASN A 504 -12.70 -7.45 -7.36
N LYS A 505 -12.98 -6.47 -6.48
CA LYS A 505 -12.12 -5.30 -6.27
C LYS A 505 -10.70 -5.65 -5.84
N ASP A 506 -10.52 -6.81 -5.21
CA ASP A 506 -9.21 -7.27 -4.75
C ASP A 506 -8.36 -7.88 -5.88
N ASP A 507 -8.97 -8.18 -7.04
CA ASP A 507 -8.25 -8.68 -8.21
C ASP A 507 -7.34 -7.61 -8.82
N GLY A 508 -6.28 -8.03 -9.50
CA GLY A 508 -5.40 -7.16 -10.26
C GLY A 508 -5.75 -7.15 -11.75
N TYR A 509 -6.32 -6.06 -12.26
CA TYR A 509 -6.59 -5.86 -13.70
C TYR A 509 -5.76 -4.72 -14.28
N SER A 510 -5.59 -4.70 -15.60
CA SER A 510 -4.87 -3.61 -16.26
C SER A 510 -5.64 -2.29 -16.15
N VAL A 511 -4.91 -1.17 -16.10
CA VAL A 511 -5.50 0.17 -16.20
C VAL A 511 -5.17 0.76 -17.56
N ARG A 512 -6.18 1.38 -18.17
CA ARG A 512 -6.03 2.15 -19.39
C ARG A 512 -6.84 3.42 -19.22
N CYS A 513 -6.14 4.53 -19.09
CA CYS A 513 -6.78 5.80 -18.82
C CYS A 513 -7.38 6.36 -20.10
N VAL A 514 -8.53 7.02 -19.94
CA VAL A 514 -9.12 7.86 -20.98
C VAL A 514 -8.78 9.29 -20.60
N MET A 515 -8.37 10.09 -21.58
CA MET A 515 -8.17 11.51 -21.39
C MET A 515 -9.53 12.08 -21.09
N ASP A 516 -9.58 13.03 -20.18
CA ASP A 516 -10.77 13.84 -20.03
C ASP A 516 -11.04 14.44 -21.42
N VAL A 517 -12.07 13.94 -22.14
CA VAL A 517 -12.57 14.65 -23.32
C VAL A 517 -12.94 15.98 -22.74
N GLU A 518 -12.22 17.05 -23.11
CA GLU A 518 -12.37 18.38 -22.53
C GLU A 518 -13.85 18.55 -22.21
N PRO A 519 -14.22 18.48 -20.92
CA PRO A 519 -15.61 18.22 -20.58
C PRO A 519 -16.41 19.39 -21.15
N GLU A 520 -17.43 19.11 -21.97
CA GLU A 520 -18.62 19.95 -21.95
C GLU A 520 -19.40 19.63 -20.67
N ILE A 521 -18.74 19.88 -19.55
CA ILE A 521 -19.30 20.43 -18.34
C ILE A 521 -18.41 21.62 -18.07
N ILE A 522 -19.05 22.72 -17.70
CA ILE A 522 -18.44 23.92 -17.18
C ILE A 522 -17.55 23.51 -15.98
N GLU A 523 -16.34 23.05 -16.22
CA GLU A 523 -15.31 23.09 -15.21
C GLU A 523 -14.96 24.57 -15.05
N PRO A 524 -15.03 25.10 -13.81
CA PRO A 524 -14.47 26.40 -13.56
C PRO A 524 -13.01 26.32 -13.99
N PRO A 525 -12.46 27.40 -14.58
CA PRO A 525 -11.16 27.40 -15.21
C PRO A 525 -10.12 26.77 -14.27
N VAL A 526 -9.04 26.20 -14.84
CA VAL A 526 -7.72 26.35 -14.20
C VAL A 526 -7.57 27.86 -14.00
N ILE A 527 -8.03 28.33 -12.84
CA ILE A 527 -7.43 29.50 -12.26
C ILE A 527 -6.04 28.94 -12.02
N ILE A 528 -5.11 29.29 -12.92
CA ILE A 528 -3.81 29.74 -12.46
C ILE A 528 -4.22 30.79 -11.43
N VAL A 529 -4.52 30.39 -10.18
CA VAL A 529 -4.68 31.36 -9.11
C VAL A 529 -3.28 31.90 -9.10
N PRO A 530 -3.05 33.09 -9.68
CA PRO A 530 -1.72 33.64 -9.70
C PRO A 530 -1.34 33.60 -8.23
N GLU A 531 -0.28 32.87 -7.90
CA GLU A 531 0.14 32.64 -6.52
C GLU A 531 -0.11 33.95 -5.78
N ALA A 532 -1.09 33.94 -4.87
CA ALA A 532 -1.61 35.15 -4.29
C ALA A 532 -0.40 35.79 -3.65
N LYS A 533 0.00 36.96 -4.12
CA LYS A 533 1.17 37.60 -3.57
C LYS A 533 0.81 38.03 -2.15
N ALA A 534 1.61 37.60 -1.17
CA ALA A 534 1.56 38.12 0.18
C ALA A 534 1.42 39.65 0.12
N CYS A 535 0.29 40.15 0.62
CA CYS A 535 -0.06 41.56 0.52
C CYS A 535 0.44 42.33 1.74
N LYS A 536 0.80 41.63 2.81
CA LYS A 536 1.34 42.21 4.04
C LYS A 536 2.77 41.75 4.29
N THR A 537 3.60 42.67 4.76
CA THR A 537 4.94 42.44 5.27
C THR A 537 5.16 43.31 6.51
N LYS A 538 6.30 43.15 7.20
CA LYS A 538 6.64 43.97 8.39
C LYS A 538 6.66 45.48 8.12
N THR A 539 6.88 45.91 6.87
CA THR A 539 7.07 47.32 6.52
C THR A 539 6.08 47.86 5.48
N LYS A 540 5.22 46.99 4.92
CA LYS A 540 4.31 47.36 3.82
C LYS A 540 3.03 46.53 3.89
N ASP A 541 1.89 47.20 3.74
CA ASP A 541 0.55 46.59 3.68
C ASP A 541 -0.14 47.08 2.39
N GLU A 542 -0.31 46.17 1.44
CA GLU A 542 -0.93 46.35 0.13
C GLU A 542 -2.20 45.49 -0.02
N CYS A 543 -2.78 45.01 1.09
CA CYS A 543 -3.96 44.17 1.04
C CYS A 543 -5.20 44.95 0.59
N GLU A 544 -6.05 44.30 -0.20
CA GLU A 544 -7.34 44.84 -0.63
C GLU A 544 -8.40 44.59 0.46
N TYR A 545 -8.63 45.60 1.29
CA TYR A 545 -9.61 45.54 2.38
C TYR A 545 -11.01 45.99 1.95
N GLY A 546 -12.01 45.41 2.59
CA GLY A 546 -13.40 45.84 2.52
C GLY A 546 -14.09 45.70 3.87
N SER A 547 -15.42 45.85 3.85
CA SER A 547 -16.26 45.64 5.02
C SER A 547 -17.60 45.04 4.64
N LEU A 548 -18.13 44.20 5.52
CA LEU A 548 -19.44 43.57 5.42
C LEU A 548 -20.26 43.97 6.65
N THR A 549 -21.38 44.67 6.46
CA THR A 549 -22.35 44.90 7.53
C THR A 549 -23.47 43.88 7.44
N ASP A 550 -23.61 43.04 8.46
CA ASP A 550 -24.72 42.12 8.56
C ASP A 550 -26.02 42.89 8.85
N SER A 551 -26.96 42.81 7.91
CA SER A 551 -28.24 43.51 8.04
C SER A 551 -29.10 43.03 9.22
N ARG A 552 -28.85 41.81 9.71
CA ARG A 552 -29.65 41.11 10.74
C ARG A 552 -29.34 41.64 12.15
N ASP A 553 -28.08 41.93 12.46
CA ASP A 553 -27.64 42.41 13.78
C ASP A 553 -26.87 43.74 13.75
N LYS A 554 -26.63 44.31 12.56
CA LYS A 554 -25.86 45.53 12.30
C LYS A 554 -24.37 45.43 12.65
N GLN A 555 -23.86 44.22 12.94
CA GLN A 555 -22.44 44.01 13.13
C GLN A 555 -21.70 44.24 11.80
N THR A 556 -20.60 44.99 11.85
CA THR A 556 -19.72 45.18 10.70
C THR A 556 -18.44 44.37 10.89
N TYR A 557 -18.06 43.63 9.86
CA TYR A 557 -16.88 42.79 9.79
C TYR A 557 -15.93 43.33 8.73
N LYS A 558 -14.62 43.19 8.97
CA LYS A 558 -13.60 43.44 7.95
C LYS A 558 -13.55 42.29 6.96
N THR A 559 -13.23 42.62 5.73
CA THR A 559 -13.04 41.62 4.67
C THR A 559 -11.72 41.88 3.96
N VAL A 560 -11.15 40.83 3.37
CA VAL A 560 -9.92 40.91 2.58
C VAL A 560 -10.06 40.05 1.33
N LYS A 561 -9.49 40.52 0.22
CA LYS A 561 -9.41 39.73 -1.00
C LYS A 561 -8.09 38.95 -1.03
N ILE A 562 -8.17 37.64 -1.23
CA ILE A 562 -7.03 36.73 -1.35
C ILE A 562 -7.23 35.89 -2.62
N GLY A 563 -6.33 36.05 -3.59
CA GLY A 563 -6.51 35.46 -4.92
C GLY A 563 -7.82 35.93 -5.56
N SER A 564 -8.67 34.98 -5.94
CA SER A 564 -10.00 35.23 -6.52
C SER A 564 -11.11 35.41 -5.49
N GLN A 565 -10.87 35.14 -4.20
CA GLN A 565 -11.91 35.06 -3.17
C GLN A 565 -11.87 36.27 -2.23
N ILE A 566 -13.04 36.71 -1.74
CA ILE A 566 -13.16 37.72 -0.69
C ILE A 566 -13.59 37.03 0.60
N TRP A 567 -12.74 37.09 1.62
CA TRP A 567 -12.93 36.43 2.90
C TRP A 567 -13.29 37.43 3.99
N MET A 568 -14.13 37.02 4.96
CA MET A 568 -14.17 37.70 6.24
C MET A 568 -12.81 37.55 6.95
N ALA A 569 -12.26 38.66 7.44
CA ALA A 569 -11.04 38.68 8.25
C ALA A 569 -11.33 38.41 9.74
N GLU A 570 -12.61 38.37 10.11
CA GLU A 570 -13.11 38.12 11.46
C GLU A 570 -14.11 36.96 11.42
N ASN A 571 -14.16 36.15 12.48
CA ASN A 571 -15.16 35.09 12.58
C ASN A 571 -16.56 35.70 12.79
N LEU A 572 -17.58 35.02 12.26
CA LEU A 572 -18.97 35.41 12.41
C LEU A 572 -19.38 35.45 13.89
N ASN A 573 -20.18 36.46 14.27
CA ASN A 573 -20.64 36.70 15.63
C ASN A 573 -22.17 36.88 15.71
N PHE A 574 -22.89 36.36 14.72
CA PHE A 574 -24.34 36.43 14.62
C PHE A 574 -25.03 35.40 15.52
N GLU A 575 -25.96 35.81 16.37
CA GLU A 575 -26.61 34.92 17.32
C GLU A 575 -27.72 34.06 16.70
N THR A 576 -27.66 32.76 16.98
CA THR A 576 -28.68 31.74 16.65
C THR A 576 -28.89 30.81 17.85
N ASP A 577 -30.02 30.08 17.86
CA ASP A 577 -30.40 29.16 18.95
C ASP A 577 -29.34 28.10 19.28
N SER A 578 -28.50 27.71 18.30
CA SER A 578 -27.44 26.70 18.46
C SER A 578 -26.05 27.28 18.16
N SER A 579 -25.85 28.52 18.61
CA SER A 579 -24.56 29.22 18.62
C SER A 579 -24.19 29.71 20.01
N TYR A 580 -22.91 29.67 20.35
CA TYR A 580 -22.40 29.88 21.70
C TYR A 580 -21.20 30.81 21.72
N CYS A 581 -21.07 31.60 22.78
CA CYS A 581 -19.79 32.20 23.10
C CYS A 581 -18.89 31.16 23.76
N PHE A 582 -17.58 31.24 23.54
CA PHE A 582 -16.65 30.42 24.31
C PHE A 582 -16.83 30.71 25.82
N ASN A 583 -16.98 29.66 26.64
CA ASN A 583 -17.35 29.75 28.05
C ASN A 583 -18.59 30.63 28.33
N ASP A 584 -19.53 30.69 27.39
CA ASP A 584 -20.77 31.46 27.48
C ASP A 584 -20.56 32.95 27.83
N SER A 585 -19.39 33.51 27.47
CA SER A 585 -19.02 34.87 27.80
C SER A 585 -18.95 35.77 26.57
N ALA A 586 -19.76 36.84 26.60
CA ALA A 586 -19.85 37.84 25.51
C ALA A 586 -18.49 38.46 25.14
N LYS A 587 -17.54 38.50 26.09
CA LYS A 587 -16.16 38.96 25.83
C LYS A 587 -15.44 38.06 24.82
N TYR A 588 -15.63 36.74 24.91
CA TYR A 588 -15.03 35.82 23.95
C TYR A 588 -15.73 35.88 22.60
N CYS A 589 -17.06 36.01 22.56
CA CYS A 589 -17.79 36.30 21.32
C CYS A 589 -17.24 37.52 20.59
N SER A 590 -17.06 38.63 21.33
CA SER A 590 -16.54 39.87 20.76
C SER A 590 -15.11 39.75 20.23
N LYS A 591 -14.31 38.81 20.78
CA LYS A 591 -12.90 38.63 20.42
C LYS A 591 -12.68 37.59 19.32
N TYR A 592 -13.43 36.48 19.37
CA TYR A 592 -13.19 35.27 18.57
C TYR A 592 -14.36 34.89 17.67
N GLY A 593 -15.48 35.62 17.74
CA GLY A 593 -16.74 35.22 17.13
C GLY A 593 -17.49 34.15 17.95
N ARG A 594 -18.63 33.72 17.42
CA ARG A 594 -19.45 32.65 18.00
C ARG A 594 -19.01 31.29 17.47
N LEU A 595 -19.29 30.28 18.27
CA LEU A 595 -19.17 28.86 17.92
C LEU A 595 -20.54 28.36 17.48
N TYR A 596 -20.66 27.78 16.30
CA TYR A 596 -21.92 27.29 15.73
C TYR A 596 -21.86 25.78 15.64
N THR A 597 -22.93 25.08 16.03
CA THR A 597 -23.08 23.68 15.59
C THR A 597 -23.14 23.62 14.06
N TRP A 598 -22.81 22.48 13.46
CA TRP A 598 -22.88 22.38 11.99
C TRP A 598 -24.29 22.67 11.47
N ALA A 599 -25.31 22.23 12.21
CA ALA A 599 -26.70 22.55 11.95
C ALA A 599 -26.98 24.08 11.94
N ALA A 600 -26.48 24.80 12.95
CA ALA A 600 -26.60 26.26 12.98
C ALA A 600 -25.82 26.93 11.84
N ALA A 601 -24.61 26.46 11.55
CA ALA A 601 -23.77 26.97 10.48
C ALA A 601 -24.43 26.78 9.11
N MET A 602 -25.10 25.65 8.88
CA MET A 602 -25.79 25.32 7.63
C MET A 602 -27.18 25.96 7.49
N ASP A 603 -27.72 26.60 8.55
CA ASP A 603 -29.12 27.01 8.61
C ASP A 603 -30.09 25.84 8.34
N SER A 604 -30.00 24.78 9.17
CA SER A 604 -30.84 23.58 9.03
C SER A 604 -32.34 23.85 8.97
N ALA A 605 -32.78 24.94 9.59
CA ALA A 605 -34.19 25.32 9.62
C ALA A 605 -34.62 26.03 8.33
N GLY A 606 -33.67 26.49 7.51
CA GLY A 606 -33.90 27.23 6.29
C GLY A 606 -34.55 28.59 6.55
N VAL A 607 -34.14 29.27 7.63
CA VAL A 607 -34.70 30.56 8.06
C VAL A 607 -34.27 31.68 7.10
N TRP A 608 -33.04 31.63 6.61
CA TRP A 608 -32.46 32.63 5.73
C TRP A 608 -32.27 32.11 4.30
N SER A 609 -32.04 30.81 4.13
CA SER A 609 -31.93 30.17 2.82
C SER A 609 -32.34 28.70 2.87
N GLU A 610 -33.00 28.20 1.84
CA GLU A 610 -33.36 26.77 1.77
C GLU A 610 -32.15 25.86 1.43
N ASN A 611 -31.00 26.44 1.09
CA ASN A 611 -29.84 25.73 0.56
C ASN A 611 -29.22 24.70 1.52
N GLY A 612 -29.26 24.94 2.83
CA GLY A 612 -28.82 23.99 3.86
C GLY A 612 -29.97 23.40 4.67
N LYS A 613 -31.22 23.58 4.22
CA LYS A 613 -32.40 23.14 4.97
C LYS A 613 -32.39 21.62 5.14
N GLY A 614 -32.63 21.20 6.37
CA GLY A 614 -32.64 19.79 6.76
C GLY A 614 -31.25 19.23 7.10
N CYS A 615 -30.16 19.97 6.85
CA CYS A 615 -28.82 19.48 7.14
C CYS A 615 -28.46 19.53 8.61
N GLY A 616 -27.81 18.49 9.16
CA GLY A 616 -27.44 18.51 10.57
C GLY A 616 -27.06 17.14 11.12
N TYR A 617 -26.95 17.07 12.44
CA TYR A 617 -26.63 15.84 13.16
C TYR A 617 -27.68 14.73 12.91
N GLN A 618 -27.19 13.49 12.80
CA GLN A 618 -27.91 12.27 12.42
C GLN A 618 -28.57 12.25 11.03
N LYS A 619 -28.20 13.17 10.15
CA LYS A 619 -28.73 13.26 8.78
C LYS A 619 -27.60 13.34 7.76
N THR A 620 -27.74 12.60 6.66
CA THR A 620 -26.94 12.81 5.45
C THR A 620 -27.48 14.02 4.70
N CYS A 621 -26.58 14.72 4.02
CA CYS A 621 -26.86 16.03 3.45
C CYS A 621 -26.61 16.09 1.96
N THR A 622 -27.57 16.68 1.25
CA THR A 622 -27.47 17.06 -0.17
C THR A 622 -27.82 18.54 -0.32
N PRO A 623 -26.99 19.45 0.24
CA PRO A 623 -27.28 20.88 0.22
C PRO A 623 -27.13 21.44 -1.19
N THR A 624 -27.81 22.55 -1.47
CA THR A 624 -27.63 23.30 -2.71
C THR A 624 -26.56 24.37 -2.51
N TYR A 625 -25.47 24.30 -3.26
CA TYR A 625 -24.37 25.26 -3.14
C TYR A 625 -24.61 26.53 -3.99
N PRO A 626 -24.11 27.71 -3.55
CA PRO A 626 -23.44 27.96 -2.28
C PRO A 626 -24.42 27.98 -1.09
N VAL A 627 -24.02 27.44 0.06
CA VAL A 627 -24.86 27.42 1.27
C VAL A 627 -24.67 28.73 2.02
N GLN A 628 -25.65 29.63 1.96
CA GLN A 628 -25.62 30.86 2.78
C GLN A 628 -25.41 30.51 4.25
N GLY A 629 -26.23 29.60 4.77
CA GLY A 629 -26.15 29.16 6.16
C GLY A 629 -26.28 30.33 7.14
N ALA A 630 -25.46 30.32 8.19
CA ALA A 630 -25.40 31.42 9.16
C ALA A 630 -24.83 32.72 8.57
N CYS A 631 -24.22 32.72 7.39
CA CYS A 631 -23.60 33.90 6.82
C CYS A 631 -24.61 34.99 6.38
N PRO A 632 -24.20 36.27 6.34
CA PRO A 632 -25.07 37.35 5.88
C PRO A 632 -25.48 37.18 4.42
N SER A 633 -26.61 37.78 4.02
CA SER A 633 -27.08 37.74 2.64
C SER A 633 -25.99 38.19 1.64
N GLY A 634 -25.77 37.40 0.59
CA GLY A 634 -24.71 37.63 -0.41
C GLY A 634 -23.32 37.13 -0.02
N TRP A 635 -23.21 36.42 1.10
CA TRP A 635 -22.04 35.67 1.57
C TRP A 635 -22.47 34.25 1.93
N HIS A 636 -21.52 33.31 1.96
CA HIS A 636 -21.85 31.91 2.24
C HIS A 636 -20.81 31.22 3.12
N LEU A 637 -21.24 30.10 3.71
CA LEU A 637 -20.40 29.18 4.46
C LEU A 637 -19.47 28.46 3.46
N PRO A 638 -18.14 28.59 3.59
CA PRO A 638 -17.21 28.08 2.59
C PRO A 638 -17.29 26.56 2.46
N THR A 639 -17.12 26.05 1.26
CA THR A 639 -16.91 24.63 0.98
C THR A 639 -15.46 24.21 1.26
N LYS A 640 -15.21 22.90 1.33
CA LYS A 640 -13.85 22.35 1.33
C LYS A 640 -13.04 22.87 0.12
N ALA A 641 -13.64 22.85 -1.07
CA ALA A 641 -12.99 23.30 -2.31
C ALA A 641 -12.58 24.78 -2.28
N GLU A 642 -13.34 25.63 -1.59
CA GLU A 642 -12.99 27.05 -1.45
C GLU A 642 -11.81 27.25 -0.50
N TYR A 643 -11.69 26.44 0.56
CA TYR A 643 -10.49 26.39 1.39
C TYR A 643 -9.29 25.81 0.63
N ASP A 644 -9.48 24.77 -0.16
CA ASP A 644 -8.42 24.20 -1.01
C ASP A 644 -7.90 25.26 -2.01
N THR A 645 -8.79 26.05 -2.60
CA THR A 645 -8.43 27.19 -3.46
C THR A 645 -7.62 28.24 -2.70
N LEU A 646 -8.01 28.57 -1.47
CA LEU A 646 -7.26 29.49 -0.61
C LEU A 646 -5.85 28.95 -0.31
N PHE A 647 -5.73 27.66 0.03
CA PHE A 647 -4.44 27.03 0.35
C PHE A 647 -3.53 26.94 -0.86
N ALA A 648 -4.06 26.58 -2.02
CA ALA A 648 -3.31 26.59 -3.28
C ALA A 648 -2.79 28.00 -3.60
N ALA A 649 -3.62 29.03 -3.42
CA ALA A 649 -3.24 30.42 -3.67
C ALA A 649 -2.04 30.89 -2.83
N ILE A 650 -1.84 30.33 -1.63
CA ILE A 650 -0.81 30.81 -0.67
C ILE A 650 0.44 29.93 -0.61
N GLY A 651 0.53 28.90 -1.46
CA GLY A 651 1.69 28.00 -1.56
C GLY A 651 1.49 26.62 -0.93
N GLY A 652 0.25 26.16 -0.76
CA GLY A 652 -0.08 24.82 -0.29
C GLY A 652 -0.40 24.74 1.21
N SER A 653 -0.96 23.60 1.63
CA SER A 653 -1.43 23.37 2.99
C SER A 653 -0.31 23.38 4.05
N GLU A 654 0.92 22.99 3.67
CA GLU A 654 2.10 22.93 4.57
C GLU A 654 2.60 24.31 5.04
N THR A 655 2.27 25.39 4.31
CA THR A 655 2.68 26.76 4.68
C THR A 655 1.51 27.70 4.97
N ALA A 656 0.29 27.25 4.67
CA ALA A 656 -0.93 28.01 4.84
C ALA A 656 -1.18 28.43 6.29
N GLY A 657 -0.87 27.56 7.26
CA GLY A 657 -1.07 27.85 8.67
C GLY A 657 -0.23 29.02 9.16
N GLU A 658 1.08 29.03 8.87
CA GLU A 658 1.95 30.16 9.22
C GLU A 658 1.41 31.49 8.62
N LYS A 659 1.04 31.48 7.34
CA LYS A 659 0.68 32.70 6.60
C LYS A 659 -0.73 33.24 6.91
N LEU A 660 -1.67 32.40 7.37
CA LEU A 660 -3.06 32.79 7.66
C LEU A 660 -3.35 33.04 9.14
N LYS A 661 -2.59 32.42 10.05
CA LYS A 661 -2.75 32.62 11.50
C LYS A 661 -2.53 34.08 11.87
N SER A 662 -3.34 34.58 12.81
CA SER A 662 -3.15 35.93 13.37
C SER A 662 -1.78 36.08 14.02
N THR A 663 -1.24 37.31 13.98
CA THR A 663 0.08 37.64 14.54
C THR A 663 0.15 37.61 16.06
N SER A 664 -0.96 37.33 16.74
CA SER A 664 -1.04 37.22 18.19
C SER A 664 -2.21 36.32 18.60
N GLY A 665 -2.18 35.84 19.84
CA GLY A 665 -3.25 35.06 20.46
C GLY A 665 -3.03 33.55 20.46
N TRP A 666 -2.01 33.06 19.74
CA TRP A 666 -1.62 31.65 19.74
C TRP A 666 -0.62 31.36 20.86
N SER A 667 -0.83 30.24 21.55
CA SER A 667 0.03 29.72 22.61
C SER A 667 1.37 29.20 22.07
N GLU A 668 2.33 28.93 22.96
CA GLU A 668 3.63 28.31 22.63
C GLU A 668 4.44 29.02 21.51
N GLY A 669 4.20 30.32 21.32
CA GLY A 669 4.86 31.08 20.26
C GLY A 669 4.36 30.78 18.84
N GLY A 670 3.30 29.99 18.68
CA GLY A 670 2.76 29.54 17.38
C GLY A 670 1.96 30.59 16.59
N ASN A 671 2.24 31.88 16.81
CA ASN A 671 1.58 32.96 16.07
C ASN A 671 1.99 32.93 14.59
N GLY A 672 1.06 33.28 13.70
CA GLY A 672 1.35 33.38 12.27
C GLY A 672 1.96 34.72 11.87
N THR A 673 2.29 34.83 10.58
CA THR A 673 2.75 36.07 9.95
C THR A 673 1.59 36.94 9.47
N ASP A 674 0.41 36.34 9.27
CA ASP A 674 -0.78 36.98 8.72
C ASP A 674 -0.51 37.77 7.42
N ASP A 675 0.29 37.17 6.53
CA ASP A 675 0.78 37.78 5.28
C ASP A 675 -0.35 38.18 4.31
N TYR A 676 -1.54 37.62 4.51
CA TYR A 676 -2.74 37.87 3.71
C TYR A 676 -3.84 38.61 4.46
N SER A 677 -3.59 39.06 5.71
CA SER A 677 -4.58 39.71 6.58
C SER A 677 -5.87 38.91 6.76
N PHE A 678 -5.76 37.57 6.68
CA PHE A 678 -6.85 36.66 6.97
C PHE A 678 -7.13 36.67 8.48
N SER A 679 -6.11 36.81 9.33
CA SER A 679 -6.24 36.92 10.79
C SER A 679 -7.00 35.74 11.42
N ALA A 680 -6.62 34.50 11.09
CA ALA A 680 -7.23 33.33 11.72
C ALA A 680 -6.91 33.30 13.22
N SER A 681 -7.96 33.32 14.05
CA SER A 681 -7.85 33.37 15.50
C SER A 681 -8.02 31.98 16.14
N PRO A 682 -7.28 31.65 17.21
CA PRO A 682 -7.40 30.36 17.91
C PRO A 682 -8.59 30.40 18.89
N ALA A 683 -9.79 30.36 18.33
CA ALA A 683 -11.05 30.47 19.04
C ALA A 683 -11.39 29.23 19.88
N GLY A 684 -10.65 28.12 19.69
CA GLY A 684 -10.98 26.83 20.27
C GLY A 684 -12.31 26.30 19.73
N TYR A 685 -12.94 25.42 20.49
CA TYR A 685 -14.22 24.84 20.14
C TYR A 685 -15.04 24.45 21.37
N ARG A 686 -16.29 24.08 21.11
CA ARG A 686 -17.21 23.54 22.11
C ARG A 686 -17.70 22.17 21.66
N PHE A 687 -17.70 21.19 22.54
CA PHE A 687 -18.30 19.88 22.30
C PHE A 687 -19.18 19.46 23.47
N ILE A 688 -19.98 18.41 23.28
CA ILE A 688 -20.85 17.86 24.32
C ILE A 688 -20.25 16.56 24.83
N ASN A 689 -19.97 16.47 26.13
CA ASN A 689 -19.61 15.21 26.79
C ASN A 689 -20.70 14.84 27.78
N GLY A 690 -21.54 13.87 27.42
CA GLY A 690 -22.76 13.54 28.16
C GLY A 690 -23.79 14.68 28.06
N ILE A 691 -24.00 15.42 29.15
CA ILE A 691 -25.01 16.51 29.22
C ILE A 691 -24.35 17.90 29.34
N TYR A 692 -23.04 17.96 29.64
CA TYR A 692 -22.35 19.22 29.90
C TYR A 692 -21.56 19.69 28.68
N PRO A 693 -21.66 20.98 28.30
CA PRO A 693 -20.79 21.54 27.28
C PRO A 693 -19.37 21.71 27.82
N ILE A 694 -18.39 21.31 27.03
CA ILE A 694 -16.97 21.52 27.31
C ILE A 694 -16.42 22.46 26.25
N TYR A 695 -15.66 23.47 26.70
CA TYR A 695 -14.94 24.40 25.86
C TYR A 695 -13.44 24.09 25.97
N SER A 696 -12.74 23.89 24.84
CA SER A 696 -11.32 23.52 24.83
C SER A 696 -10.52 24.26 23.77
N GLU A 697 -9.19 24.16 23.89
CA GLU A 697 -8.18 24.57 22.89
C GLU A 697 -8.15 26.05 22.51
N ILE A 698 -8.74 26.94 23.32
CA ILE A 698 -8.58 28.38 23.11
C ILE A 698 -7.09 28.75 23.21
N GLY A 699 -6.60 29.50 22.22
CA GLY A 699 -5.17 29.81 22.08
C GLY A 699 -4.34 28.72 21.37
N TYR A 700 -4.82 27.48 21.25
CA TYR A 700 -4.08 26.38 20.62
C TYR A 700 -4.61 26.00 19.24
N LEU A 701 -5.93 26.08 19.04
CA LEU A 701 -6.60 25.61 17.83
C LEU A 701 -7.55 26.66 17.26
N GLY A 702 -7.39 26.92 15.96
CA GLY A 702 -8.32 27.70 15.14
C GLY A 702 -9.04 26.77 14.19
N VAL A 703 -10.24 26.32 14.57
CA VAL A 703 -11.09 25.48 13.73
C VAL A 703 -12.13 26.34 13.03
N LEU A 704 -12.46 26.04 11.78
CA LEU A 704 -13.50 26.71 11.01
C LEU A 704 -14.39 25.66 10.34
N TRP A 705 -15.70 25.89 10.38
CA TRP A 705 -16.63 25.04 9.66
C TRP A 705 -16.53 25.20 8.15
N THR A 706 -16.73 24.09 7.44
CA THR A 706 -17.10 24.09 6.03
C THR A 706 -18.58 23.69 5.85
N SER A 707 -19.16 24.04 4.70
CA SER A 707 -20.48 23.55 4.26
C SER A 707 -20.42 22.17 3.58
N THR A 708 -19.24 21.57 3.49
CA THR A 708 -19.02 20.23 2.90
C THR A 708 -19.25 19.16 3.96
N GLU A 709 -20.11 18.18 3.65
CA GLU A 709 -20.25 16.98 4.48
C GLU A 709 -19.00 16.10 4.34
N ALA A 710 -18.71 15.28 5.36
CA ALA A 710 -17.59 14.35 5.29
C ALA A 710 -17.70 13.45 4.06
N GLU A 711 -16.58 13.28 3.35
CA GLU A 711 -16.46 12.35 2.24
C GLU A 711 -16.64 10.92 2.75
N SER A 712 -17.24 10.05 1.94
CA SER A 712 -17.34 8.63 2.26
C SER A 712 -15.98 7.97 2.01
N ASP A 713 -15.34 7.50 3.07
CA ASP A 713 -14.08 6.76 3.03
C ASP A 713 -14.18 5.49 3.90
N GLU A 714 -13.08 4.72 3.99
CA GLU A 714 -13.01 3.46 4.76
C GLU A 714 -13.32 3.63 6.26
N TRP A 715 -13.20 4.86 6.78
CA TRP A 715 -13.46 5.19 8.19
C TRP A 715 -14.82 5.86 8.41
N CYS A 716 -15.42 6.41 7.35
CA CYS A 716 -16.65 7.17 7.41
C CYS A 716 -17.72 6.67 6.42
N ASP A 717 -18.44 5.61 6.83
CA ASP A 717 -19.62 5.09 6.14
C ASP A 717 -20.82 6.06 6.18
N GLU A 718 -21.98 5.65 5.62
CA GLU A 718 -23.21 6.46 5.67
C GLU A 718 -23.61 6.81 7.12
N THR A 719 -23.35 5.91 8.07
CA THR A 719 -23.62 6.15 9.51
C THR A 719 -22.75 7.25 10.07
N CYS A 720 -21.46 7.25 9.74
CA CYS A 720 -20.52 8.29 10.09
C CYS A 720 -20.89 9.63 9.44
N ARG A 721 -21.21 9.66 8.14
CA ARG A 721 -21.63 10.88 7.44
C ARG A 721 -22.84 11.55 8.07
N ARG A 722 -23.72 10.79 8.72
CA ARG A 722 -24.84 11.36 9.47
C ARG A 722 -24.39 12.18 10.68
N VAL A 723 -23.22 11.92 11.25
CA VAL A 723 -22.74 12.52 12.50
C VAL A 723 -21.49 13.39 12.36
N VAL A 724 -20.73 13.33 11.26
CA VAL A 724 -19.54 14.18 11.03
C VAL A 724 -19.63 15.07 9.78
N ALA A 725 -18.90 16.18 9.77
CA ALA A 725 -18.75 17.09 8.64
C ALA A 725 -17.31 17.61 8.52
N CYS A 726 -16.96 18.16 7.35
CA CYS A 726 -15.61 18.67 7.12
C CYS A 726 -15.37 19.99 7.86
N ASN A 727 -14.19 20.10 8.45
CA ASN A 727 -13.67 21.32 9.07
C ASN A 727 -12.26 21.63 8.57
N VAL A 728 -11.88 22.89 8.67
CA VAL A 728 -10.49 23.33 8.54
C VAL A 728 -9.94 23.60 9.93
N SER A 729 -8.70 23.22 10.19
CA SER A 729 -8.01 23.51 11.45
C SER A 729 -6.58 24.01 11.25
N LEU A 730 -6.23 25.02 12.02
CA LEU A 730 -4.89 25.58 12.18
C LEU A 730 -4.44 25.37 13.62
N THR A 731 -3.17 25.01 13.84
CA THR A 731 -2.63 24.66 15.17
C THR A 731 -1.51 25.61 15.59
N SER A 732 -1.26 25.73 16.90
CA SER A 732 -0.09 26.43 17.44
C SER A 732 1.22 25.63 17.35
N LEU A 733 1.15 24.33 17.03
CA LEU A 733 2.29 23.40 17.10
C LEU A 733 3.06 23.28 15.79
N ASN A 734 2.44 23.62 14.66
CA ASN A 734 3.01 23.57 13.33
C ASN A 734 2.44 24.68 12.42
N ASP A 735 3.02 24.73 11.22
CA ASP A 735 2.72 25.72 10.18
C ASP A 735 1.73 25.22 9.14
N ASP A 736 1.30 23.96 9.29
CA ASP A 736 0.35 23.30 8.41
C ASP A 736 -1.09 23.78 8.66
N SER A 737 -1.89 23.66 7.60
CA SER A 737 -3.34 23.69 7.66
C SER A 737 -3.88 22.29 7.38
N PHE A 738 -4.89 21.87 8.14
CA PHE A 738 -5.49 20.55 8.01
C PHE A 738 -6.95 20.66 7.62
N VAL A 739 -7.36 19.87 6.63
CA VAL A 739 -8.77 19.57 6.39
C VAL A 739 -9.06 18.21 7.03
N GLY A 740 -10.08 18.15 7.88
CA GLY A 740 -10.45 16.92 8.58
C GLY A 740 -11.95 16.78 8.76
N ASN A 741 -12.35 15.72 9.46
CA ASN A 741 -13.75 15.43 9.78
C ASN A 741 -13.98 15.49 11.29
N THR A 742 -15.10 16.08 11.70
CA THR A 742 -15.45 16.24 13.12
C THR A 742 -16.96 16.17 13.34
N GLY A 743 -17.39 15.91 14.58
CA GLY A 743 -18.80 15.76 14.95
C GLY A 743 -19.65 17.01 14.63
N LYS A 744 -20.78 16.81 13.96
CA LYS A 744 -21.75 17.87 13.59
C LYS A 744 -22.40 18.55 14.80
N ASP A 745 -22.38 17.89 15.95
CA ASP A 745 -22.86 18.36 17.25
C ASP A 745 -21.82 19.23 18.00
N ASN A 746 -20.55 19.19 17.59
CA ASN A 746 -19.56 20.16 18.02
C ASN A 746 -19.88 21.54 17.46
N ALA A 747 -19.43 22.58 18.15
CA ALA A 747 -19.58 23.95 17.72
C ALA A 747 -18.21 24.60 17.44
N PHE A 748 -18.04 25.05 16.21
CA PHE A 748 -16.84 25.72 15.70
C PHE A 748 -17.19 27.09 15.12
N PRO A 749 -16.23 28.03 15.08
CA PRO A 749 -16.43 29.30 14.40
C PRO A 749 -16.76 29.14 12.90
N VAL A 750 -17.45 30.13 12.37
CA VAL A 750 -17.77 30.28 10.94
C VAL A 750 -17.02 31.49 10.40
N ARG A 751 -16.46 31.36 9.19
CA ARG A 751 -15.83 32.47 8.48
C ARG A 751 -16.34 32.49 7.05
N CYS A 752 -17.15 33.50 6.72
CA CYS A 752 -17.85 33.53 5.45
C CYS A 752 -16.94 33.98 4.31
N VAL A 753 -17.25 33.48 3.12
CA VAL A 753 -16.56 33.84 1.87
C VAL A 753 -17.56 34.36 0.85
N LYS A 754 -17.06 35.10 -0.13
CA LYS A 754 -17.77 35.59 -1.29
C LYS A 754 -16.84 35.53 -2.51
N ASN A 755 -17.33 34.94 -3.60
CA ASN A 755 -16.61 34.82 -4.88
C ASN A 755 -17.03 35.91 -5.86
#